data_AF-A0A8H5GBL6-F1
#
_entry.id   AF-A0A8H5GBL6-F1
#
_cell.length_a   1.000
_cell.length_b   1.000
_cell.length_c   1.000
_cell.angle_alpha   90.00
_cell.angle_beta   90.00
_cell.angle_gamma   90.00
#
_symmetry.space_group_name_H-M   'P 1'
#
loop_
_entity.id
_entity.type
_entity.pdbx_description
1 polymer ?
#
loop_
_entity_poly.entity_id
_entity_poly.type
_entity_poly.pdbx_seq_one_letter_code
_entity_poly.pdbx_strand_id
1 'polypeptide(L)'
;MYHPSNGYAPQFTSDYHEKRQWNGTTRLPDSKKSLPMPNGWTEKQSLLYKLATNAQTALMNVRRLVGQFWRAQSNNPVVSGSKPLTTRDSGFSAPVFALLCALWYTTSALSSNTGKVILSQFRYPITLTFIQFGFVAGYCLLFMSPLIRFSRLRTPTKAIIQNTFPMGLFQVGGHMFSSMAISRIPVSTVHTIKALSPLFTVAAYALLFGVSYSSKTYISLLPLTFGVMLACSFDVASDVTGLLCAFGSALVFVSSNIFFKKIMPSNSSGYSASSHKMDKLNLLLYSSGMAFILMIPLWLYYDLPLLLAAQANPNHISHPKQGHAAPHSVTYYFFMNGTVHFAQNIIAFIILSSTSPVTYSIASLIKRVAVICIAIVWFNQAVHPVQAFGIVLTFTGLYMYNNAKGDVEKGEKKMTRVQAARDMMLPTTKSESRLFSGADTPPNEYASSFMQSDQPPTVTGVPNGLLILSRFYQARGPKKHLKRLNAPSSWMLDKLSGTYAPRPSPGPHKLRECLPLTVFLRNRLKYALTGREVTAIVKQRLIKIDGKVRTDPTFPAGFMDVISIEKSGEHFRLLYDVKGRFTIHRITPEEATYKLLKVRKVALGARGVPHIVTHDGRTIRYPDPLIHVNDTVKFDIEQSKIVDFVKFDTGNIVMITGGRNMGRAGVITHREKHIGGFDIVHVKDSLDRTFATRISNIFVIGEGIKPWVSLPKGKGLKLTISEERDIKRKRAQQEQ
;
A
#
# COMPACT_ATOMS: atom_id res chain seq x y z
N MET A 1 -36.67 62.45 -31.38
CA MET A 1 -36.37 63.84 -31.75
C MET A 1 -34.85 64.01 -31.61
N TYR A 2 -34.19 64.12 -32.77
CA TYR A 2 -32.82 64.58 -33.04
C TYR A 2 -31.57 63.88 -32.44
N HIS A 3 -30.89 63.16 -33.35
CA HIS A 3 -29.42 63.09 -33.54
C HIS A 3 -28.82 64.50 -33.80
N PRO A 4 -27.50 64.77 -33.64
CA PRO A 4 -26.46 64.23 -34.56
C PRO A 4 -25.03 64.03 -33.96
N SER A 5 -24.21 63.10 -34.48
CA SER A 5 -22.95 63.29 -35.28
C SER A 5 -21.76 63.88 -34.48
N ASN A 6 -20.50 63.43 -34.44
CA ASN A 6 -19.53 62.77 -35.34
C ASN A 6 -18.43 62.17 -34.41
N GLY A 7 -17.53 61.24 -34.74
CA GLY A 7 -17.08 60.60 -35.97
C GLY A 7 -15.74 59.87 -35.68
N TYR A 8 -15.42 58.89 -36.53
CA TYR A 8 -14.14 58.19 -36.73
C TYR A 8 -13.76 56.98 -35.84
N ALA A 9 -13.90 55.79 -36.47
CA ALA A 9 -13.18 54.53 -36.22
C ALA A 9 -11.73 54.61 -36.80
N PRO A 10 -10.78 53.65 -36.57
CA PRO A 10 -10.89 52.19 -36.74
C PRO A 10 -10.50 51.35 -35.49
N GLN A 11 -11.13 50.20 -35.19
CA GLN A 11 -10.86 48.81 -35.66
C GLN A 11 -9.50 48.22 -35.19
N PHE A 12 -9.33 46.96 -34.71
CA PHE A 12 -10.15 45.74 -34.73
C PHE A 12 -9.58 44.65 -33.76
N THR A 13 -10.50 43.93 -33.10
CA THR A 13 -10.56 42.47 -32.78
C THR A 13 -9.52 41.73 -31.93
N SER A 14 -10.04 41.03 -30.91
CA SER A 14 -9.90 39.57 -30.78
C SER A 14 -11.01 38.99 -29.89
N ASP A 15 -12.09 38.51 -30.51
CA ASP A 15 -13.03 37.55 -29.93
C ASP A 15 -12.50 36.12 -30.13
N TYR A 16 -12.73 35.23 -29.15
CA TYR A 16 -13.46 33.97 -29.32
C TYR A 16 -13.36 33.08 -28.07
N HIS A 17 -14.52 32.81 -27.49
CA HIS A 17 -14.79 31.74 -26.54
C HIS A 17 -15.56 30.65 -27.30
N GLU A 18 -15.01 29.45 -27.51
CA GLU A 18 -15.84 28.27 -27.77
C GLU A 18 -15.16 26.95 -27.40
N LYS A 19 -15.91 26.13 -26.64
CA LYS A 19 -15.58 24.76 -26.24
C LYS A 19 -15.79 23.81 -27.42
N ARG A 20 -14.83 22.92 -27.68
CA ARG A 20 -15.12 21.64 -28.37
C ARG A 20 -14.59 20.44 -27.60
N GLN A 21 -15.53 19.51 -27.40
CA GLN A 21 -15.35 18.13 -26.97
C GLN A 21 -14.31 17.42 -27.84
N TRP A 22 -13.46 16.59 -27.23
CA TRP A 22 -12.70 15.58 -27.95
C TRP A 22 -13.25 14.20 -27.60
N ASN A 23 -14.09 13.69 -28.50
CA ASN A 23 -14.47 12.29 -28.58
C ASN A 23 -13.24 11.42 -28.82
N GLY A 24 -13.30 10.17 -28.35
CA GLY A 24 -12.30 9.17 -28.66
C GLY A 24 -12.12 8.94 -30.15
N THR A 25 -11.05 8.22 -30.47
CA THR A 25 -10.57 7.81 -31.81
C THR A 25 -9.63 8.81 -32.50
N THR A 26 -8.42 9.00 -31.95
CA THR A 26 -7.30 9.55 -32.72
C THR A 26 -6.56 8.40 -33.40
N ARG A 27 -6.64 8.36 -34.73
CA ARG A 27 -5.89 7.48 -35.63
C ARG A 27 -4.38 7.58 -35.33
N LEU A 28 -3.70 6.43 -35.44
CA LEU A 28 -2.25 6.34 -35.54
C LEU A 28 -1.76 7.31 -36.64
N PRO A 29 -0.79 8.22 -36.37
CA PRO A 29 -0.07 8.86 -37.45
C PRO A 29 0.91 7.83 -38.03
N ASP A 30 0.78 7.58 -39.33
CA ASP A 30 1.66 6.69 -40.07
C ASP A 30 3.13 7.06 -39.84
N SER A 31 3.89 6.04 -39.45
CA SER A 31 5.33 6.00 -39.58
C SER A 31 5.68 6.13 -41.06
N LYS A 32 5.97 7.36 -41.52
CA LYS A 32 6.77 7.73 -42.72
C LYS A 32 6.44 9.16 -43.18
N LYS A 33 6.98 10.18 -42.51
CA LYS A 33 7.24 11.48 -43.15
C LYS A 33 8.58 12.01 -42.67
N SER A 34 9.62 11.81 -43.49
CA SER A 34 10.92 12.45 -43.36
C SER A 34 10.80 13.94 -43.71
N LEU A 35 11.37 14.81 -42.89
CA LEU A 35 11.54 16.24 -43.17
C LEU A 35 12.45 16.42 -44.41
N PRO A 36 12.21 17.44 -45.26
CA PRO A 36 13.00 17.64 -46.47
C PRO A 36 14.43 18.12 -46.14
N MET A 37 15.42 17.53 -46.83
CA MET A 37 16.84 17.85 -46.71
C MET A 37 17.17 19.15 -47.48
N PRO A 38 18.10 20.00 -46.99
CA PRO A 38 18.71 21.05 -47.80
C PRO A 38 19.73 20.45 -48.78
N ASN A 39 19.67 20.83 -50.05
CA ASN A 39 20.59 20.32 -51.08
C ASN A 39 22.03 20.82 -50.86
N GLY A 40 23.02 19.91 -50.95
CA GLY A 40 24.45 20.25 -51.00
C GLY A 40 25.37 19.66 -49.91
N TRP A 41 24.91 18.71 -49.09
CA TRP A 41 25.71 18.16 -47.98
C TRP A 41 26.53 16.92 -48.38
N THR A 42 27.77 16.81 -47.88
CA THR A 42 28.63 15.64 -48.10
C THR A 42 28.21 14.44 -47.23
N GLU A 43 28.56 13.22 -47.64
CA GLU A 43 28.06 11.95 -47.08
C GLU A 43 28.30 11.80 -45.56
N LYS A 44 29.46 12.24 -45.06
CA LYS A 44 29.79 12.26 -43.62
C LYS A 44 28.91 13.22 -42.81
N GLN A 45 28.54 14.37 -43.38
CA GLN A 45 27.67 15.34 -42.70
C GLN A 45 26.22 14.83 -42.63
N SER A 46 25.78 14.05 -43.63
CA SER A 46 24.47 13.37 -43.60
C SER A 46 24.38 12.30 -42.51
N LEU A 47 25.48 11.60 -42.25
CA LEU A 47 25.57 10.52 -41.25
C LEU A 47 25.60 11.10 -39.84
N LEU A 48 26.33 12.20 -39.63
CA LEU A 48 26.31 12.98 -38.39
C LEU A 48 24.93 13.60 -38.11
N TYR A 49 24.25 14.13 -39.14
CA TYR A 49 22.90 14.65 -38.99
C TYR A 49 21.89 13.55 -38.61
N LYS A 50 21.96 12.38 -39.25
CA LYS A 50 21.12 11.21 -38.91
C LYS A 50 21.38 10.68 -37.49
N LEU A 51 22.65 10.59 -37.08
CA LEU A 51 23.04 10.22 -35.72
C LEU A 51 22.56 11.25 -34.69
N ALA A 52 22.70 12.54 -34.99
CA ALA A 52 22.22 13.62 -34.15
C ALA A 52 20.68 13.57 -34.01
N THR A 53 19.93 13.41 -35.11
CA THR A 53 18.45 13.29 -35.05
C THR A 53 18.00 12.04 -34.31
N ASN A 54 18.71 10.91 -34.44
CA ASN A 54 18.38 9.67 -33.72
C ASN A 54 18.70 9.80 -32.22
N ALA A 55 19.83 10.43 -31.87
CA ALA A 55 20.17 10.75 -30.49
C ALA A 55 19.15 11.72 -29.87
N GLN A 56 18.71 12.75 -30.62
CA GLN A 56 17.72 13.73 -30.17
C GLN A 56 16.32 13.10 -30.00
N THR A 57 15.95 12.16 -30.88
CA THR A 57 14.70 11.40 -30.79
C THR A 57 14.73 10.41 -29.60
N ALA A 58 15.88 9.76 -29.36
CA ALA A 58 16.09 8.94 -28.17
C ALA A 58 16.04 9.78 -26.88
N LEU A 59 16.66 10.96 -26.86
CA LEU A 59 16.61 11.90 -25.74
C LEU A 59 15.20 12.44 -25.50
N MET A 60 14.42 12.71 -26.55
CA MET A 60 13.01 13.10 -26.43
C MET A 60 12.12 11.97 -25.92
N ASN A 61 12.39 10.72 -26.32
CA ASN A 61 11.67 9.56 -25.82
C ASN A 61 12.01 9.28 -24.35
N VAL A 62 13.28 9.38 -23.96
CA VAL A 62 13.70 9.33 -22.55
C VAL A 62 13.07 10.49 -21.76
N ARG A 63 13.08 11.71 -22.28
CA ARG A 63 12.46 12.89 -21.65
C ARG A 63 10.93 12.76 -21.55
N ARG A 64 10.26 12.12 -22.52
CA ARG A 64 8.82 11.79 -22.47
C ARG A 64 8.53 10.69 -21.46
N LEU A 65 9.37 9.66 -21.38
CA LEU A 65 9.20 8.54 -20.46
C LEU A 65 9.47 9.00 -19.01
N VAL A 66 10.51 9.80 -18.79
CA VAL A 66 10.81 10.50 -17.53
C VAL A 66 9.75 11.54 -17.20
N GLY A 67 9.19 12.25 -18.19
CA GLY A 67 8.13 13.25 -18.01
C GLY A 67 6.75 12.65 -17.69
N GLN A 68 6.39 11.51 -18.30
CA GLN A 68 5.19 10.74 -17.97
C GLN A 68 5.32 10.11 -16.58
N PHE A 69 6.51 9.61 -16.24
CA PHE A 69 6.87 9.11 -14.93
C PHE A 69 6.75 10.19 -13.84
N TRP A 70 7.18 11.43 -14.12
CA TRP A 70 7.10 12.55 -13.17
C TRP A 70 5.71 13.17 -13.03
N ARG A 71 4.91 13.24 -14.10
CA ARG A 71 3.50 13.70 -14.02
C ARG A 71 2.63 12.78 -13.16
N ALA A 72 2.97 11.49 -13.09
CA ALA A 72 2.33 10.55 -12.17
C ALA A 72 2.68 10.78 -10.69
N GLN A 73 3.78 11.50 -10.41
CA GLN A 73 4.30 11.74 -9.06
C GLN A 73 4.02 13.16 -8.53
N SER A 74 3.73 14.12 -9.43
CA SER A 74 3.45 15.55 -9.13
C SER A 74 1.99 15.87 -8.78
N ASN A 75 1.04 14.95 -8.95
CA ASN A 75 -0.34 15.21 -8.52
C ASN A 75 -0.48 14.99 -7.01
N ASN A 76 -0.31 16.07 -6.25
CA ASN A 76 -0.97 16.19 -4.96
C ASN A 76 -2.49 16.08 -5.20
N PRO A 77 -3.21 15.12 -4.59
CA PRO A 77 -4.65 15.26 -4.48
C PRO A 77 -4.88 16.44 -3.53
N VAL A 78 -5.22 17.60 -4.09
CA VAL A 78 -5.96 18.60 -3.33
C VAL A 78 -7.19 17.88 -2.79
N VAL A 79 -7.37 17.91 -1.48
CA VAL A 79 -8.53 17.32 -0.80
C VAL A 79 -9.76 18.06 -1.29
N SER A 80 -10.42 17.47 -2.28
CA SER A 80 -11.84 17.61 -2.56
C SER A 80 -12.41 16.19 -2.50
N GLY A 81 -13.27 15.97 -1.51
CA GLY A 81 -13.79 14.65 -1.20
C GLY A 81 -14.57 14.04 -2.35
N SER A 82 -14.11 12.89 -2.84
CA SER A 82 -14.99 11.92 -3.49
C SER A 82 -14.37 10.52 -3.45
N LYS A 83 -15.20 9.56 -3.01
CA LYS A 83 -15.17 8.08 -3.11
C LYS A 83 -13.80 7.36 -3.09
N PRO A 84 -13.65 6.26 -2.30
CA PRO A 84 -12.52 5.36 -2.47
C PRO A 84 -12.71 4.58 -3.78
N LEU A 85 -12.22 5.14 -4.89
CA LEU A 85 -11.84 4.33 -6.03
C LEU A 85 -10.78 3.35 -5.53
N THR A 86 -10.99 2.08 -5.84
CA THR A 86 -9.96 1.04 -5.75
C THR A 86 -8.63 1.63 -6.22
N THR A 87 -7.69 1.74 -5.30
CA THR A 87 -6.29 2.05 -5.59
C THR A 87 -5.84 1.00 -6.60
N ARG A 88 -5.87 1.36 -7.87
CA ARG A 88 -5.14 0.64 -8.90
C ARG A 88 -3.70 0.94 -8.56
N ASP A 89 -3.07 0.02 -7.83
CA ASP A 89 -1.65 0.09 -7.52
C ASP A 89 -0.92 0.36 -8.85
N SER A 90 -0.39 1.56 -9.00
CA SER A 90 0.57 1.88 -10.04
C SER A 90 1.91 1.26 -9.64
N GLY A 91 1.92 -0.06 -9.45
CA GLY A 91 3.14 -0.83 -9.37
C GLY A 91 3.71 -0.94 -10.77
N PHE A 92 5.01 -0.71 -10.92
CA PHE A 92 5.73 -1.03 -12.14
C PHE A 92 5.42 -2.48 -12.54
N SER A 93 5.25 -2.74 -13.84
CA SER A 93 5.18 -4.11 -14.31
C SER A 93 6.43 -4.87 -13.83
N ALA A 94 6.28 -6.14 -13.44
CA ALA A 94 7.38 -6.98 -12.97
C ALA A 94 8.69 -6.87 -13.80
N PRO A 95 8.67 -6.80 -15.15
CA PRO A 95 9.89 -6.59 -15.93
C PRO A 95 10.52 -5.21 -15.73
N VAL A 96 9.72 -4.14 -15.61
CA VAL A 96 10.23 -2.79 -15.35
C VAL A 96 10.86 -2.69 -13.97
N PHE A 97 10.26 -3.37 -12.98
CA PHE A 97 10.84 -3.48 -11.65
C PHE A 97 12.17 -4.25 -11.64
N ALA A 98 12.22 -5.39 -12.34
CA ALA A 98 13.46 -6.16 -12.47
C ALA A 98 14.57 -5.36 -13.17
N LEU A 99 14.22 -4.60 -14.22
CA LEU A 99 15.15 -3.72 -14.94
C LEU A 99 15.66 -2.57 -14.06
N LEU A 100 14.79 -1.95 -13.25
CA LEU A 100 15.19 -0.94 -12.25
C LEU A 100 16.16 -1.51 -11.20
N CYS A 101 15.90 -2.73 -10.71
CA CYS A 101 16.81 -3.43 -9.80
C CYS A 101 18.16 -3.75 -10.47
N ALA A 102 18.16 -4.24 -11.70
CA ALA A 102 19.38 -4.50 -12.44
C ALA A 102 20.20 -3.22 -12.66
N LEU A 103 19.54 -2.13 -13.04
CA LEU A 103 20.18 -0.81 -13.21
C LEU A 103 20.75 -0.28 -11.88
N TRP A 104 20.07 -0.53 -10.77
CA TRP A 104 20.57 -0.16 -9.45
C TRP A 104 21.83 -0.96 -9.08
N TYR A 105 21.87 -2.25 -9.41
CA TYR A 105 23.01 -3.11 -9.12
C TYR A 105 24.22 -2.74 -9.96
N THR A 106 24.03 -2.49 -11.25
CA THR A 106 25.11 -2.07 -12.16
C THR A 106 25.65 -0.70 -11.80
N THR A 107 24.79 0.28 -11.52
CA THR A 107 25.24 1.62 -11.08
C THR A 107 25.97 1.57 -9.74
N SER A 108 25.56 0.70 -8.81
CA SER A 108 26.24 0.51 -7.52
C SER A 108 27.59 -0.22 -7.64
N ALA A 109 27.70 -1.16 -8.57
CA ALA A 109 28.97 -1.83 -8.85
C ALA A 109 29.94 -0.88 -9.55
N LEU A 110 29.45 -0.12 -10.52
CA LEU A 110 30.24 0.85 -11.27
C LEU A 110 30.76 1.98 -10.38
N SER A 111 29.95 2.52 -9.46
CA SER A 111 30.40 3.56 -8.51
C SER A 111 31.53 3.06 -7.59
N SER A 112 31.44 1.80 -7.14
CA SER A 112 32.42 1.19 -6.23
C SER A 112 33.73 0.86 -6.95
N ASN A 113 33.64 0.27 -8.15
CA ASN A 113 34.82 -0.12 -8.94
C ASN A 113 35.56 1.10 -9.50
N THR A 114 34.83 2.07 -10.06
CA THR A 114 35.44 3.33 -10.52
C THR A 114 36.04 4.12 -9.36
N GLY A 115 35.43 4.07 -8.17
CA GLY A 115 36.01 4.64 -6.95
C GLY A 115 37.35 4.01 -6.59
N LYS A 116 37.47 2.67 -6.66
CA LYS A 116 38.75 1.98 -6.43
C LYS A 116 39.81 2.31 -7.48
N VAL A 117 39.43 2.41 -8.76
CA VAL A 117 40.34 2.80 -9.84
C VAL A 117 40.86 4.22 -9.61
N ILE A 118 39.99 5.18 -9.24
CA ILE A 118 40.41 6.54 -8.91
C ILE A 118 41.34 6.55 -7.71
N LEU A 119 41.02 5.81 -6.64
CA LEU A 119 41.85 5.77 -5.43
C LEU A 119 43.18 5.03 -5.62
N SER A 120 43.31 4.20 -6.66
CA SER A 120 44.57 3.58 -7.05
C SER A 120 45.52 4.57 -7.73
N GLN A 121 44.98 5.58 -8.43
CA GLN A 121 45.74 6.63 -9.12
C GLN A 121 45.87 7.91 -8.29
N PHE A 122 44.93 8.18 -7.38
CA PHE A 122 44.83 9.39 -6.58
C PHE A 122 44.45 9.04 -5.14
N ARG A 123 45.45 8.95 -4.25
CA ARG A 123 45.31 8.42 -2.87
C ARG A 123 44.68 9.41 -1.87
N TYR A 124 43.71 10.22 -2.31
CA TYR A 124 42.98 11.17 -1.48
C TYR A 124 41.50 10.76 -1.36
N PRO A 125 41.13 9.91 -0.37
CA PRO A 125 39.77 9.38 -0.26
C PRO A 125 38.73 10.42 0.18
N ILE A 126 39.13 11.49 0.86
CA ILE A 126 38.20 12.53 1.34
C ILE A 126 37.76 13.41 0.17
N THR A 127 38.67 13.81 -0.73
CA THR A 127 38.35 14.52 -1.98
C THR A 127 37.35 13.77 -2.86
N LEU A 128 37.49 12.45 -2.99
CA LEU A 128 36.55 11.64 -3.76
C LEU A 128 35.13 11.74 -3.19
N THR A 129 34.98 11.62 -1.86
CA THR A 129 33.67 11.74 -1.21
C THR A 129 33.10 13.15 -1.25
N PHE A 130 33.96 14.17 -1.13
CA PHE A 130 33.56 15.57 -1.29
C PHE A 130 32.98 15.84 -2.68
N ILE A 131 33.68 15.38 -3.73
CA ILE A 131 33.23 15.48 -5.12
C ILE A 131 31.92 14.71 -5.32
N GLN A 132 31.80 13.49 -4.80
CA GLN A 132 30.58 12.69 -4.88
C GLN A 132 29.36 13.38 -4.25
N PHE A 133 29.49 13.95 -3.05
CA PHE A 133 28.39 14.69 -2.41
C PHE A 133 28.09 16.01 -3.12
N GLY A 134 29.11 16.70 -3.63
CA GLY A 134 28.97 17.93 -4.43
C GLY A 134 28.20 17.69 -5.73
N PHE A 135 28.53 16.64 -6.48
CA PHE A 135 27.79 16.27 -7.68
C PHE A 135 26.34 15.85 -7.37
N VAL A 136 26.11 15.13 -6.27
CA VAL A 136 24.74 14.74 -5.87
C VAL A 136 23.90 15.97 -5.51
N ALA A 137 24.43 16.89 -4.70
CA ALA A 137 23.73 18.13 -4.35
C ALA A 137 23.52 19.03 -5.58
N GLY A 138 24.54 19.18 -6.44
CA GLY A 138 24.48 19.96 -7.67
C GLY A 138 23.48 19.43 -8.69
N TYR A 139 23.46 18.12 -8.95
CA TYR A 139 22.45 17.53 -9.82
C TYR A 139 21.05 17.63 -9.22
N CYS A 140 20.87 17.43 -7.92
CA CYS A 140 19.57 17.63 -7.26
C CYS A 140 19.07 19.09 -7.39
N LEU A 141 19.95 20.08 -7.24
CA LEU A 141 19.62 21.50 -7.47
C LEU A 141 19.30 21.79 -8.94
N LEU A 142 20.01 21.17 -9.89
CA LEU A 142 19.78 21.31 -11.33
C LEU A 142 18.42 20.73 -11.74
N PHE A 143 18.03 19.56 -11.21
CA PHE A 143 16.71 18.97 -11.43
C PHE A 143 15.57 19.77 -10.77
N MET A 144 15.87 20.57 -9.74
CA MET A 144 14.93 21.51 -9.11
C MET A 144 14.93 22.91 -9.74
N SER A 145 15.87 23.22 -10.64
CA SER A 145 16.04 24.56 -11.22
C SER A 145 14.88 24.96 -12.16
N PRO A 146 14.59 26.27 -12.31
CA PRO A 146 13.46 26.77 -13.11
C PRO A 146 13.57 26.49 -14.62
N LEU A 147 14.72 26.02 -15.12
CA LEU A 147 14.96 25.62 -16.51
C LEU A 147 14.34 24.26 -16.88
N ILE A 148 14.10 23.36 -15.91
CA ILE A 148 13.62 21.98 -16.16
C ILE A 148 12.31 21.68 -15.40
N ARG A 149 11.92 22.49 -14.41
CA ARG A 149 10.59 22.59 -13.76
C ARG A 149 9.92 21.25 -13.39
N PHE A 150 10.63 20.38 -12.65
CA PHE A 150 10.10 19.11 -12.13
C PHE A 150 9.58 19.15 -10.66
N SER A 151 9.97 20.13 -9.82
CA SER A 151 9.45 20.27 -8.44
C SER A 151 9.62 21.70 -7.89
N ARG A 152 8.75 22.13 -6.94
CA ARG A 152 8.85 23.45 -6.27
C ARG A 152 9.81 23.36 -5.07
N LEU A 153 10.82 24.23 -5.05
CA LEU A 153 11.75 24.41 -3.93
C LEU A 153 10.95 24.89 -2.70
N ARG A 154 10.99 24.14 -1.58
CA ARG A 154 10.43 24.58 -0.29
C ARG A 154 11.50 25.40 0.43
N THR A 155 11.14 26.46 1.15
CA THR A 155 12.11 27.27 1.91
C THR A 155 12.57 26.54 3.18
N PRO A 156 13.86 26.67 3.57
CA PRO A 156 14.42 25.96 4.72
C PRO A 156 13.79 26.46 6.02
N THR A 157 13.15 25.55 6.77
CA THR A 157 12.62 25.81 8.12
C THR A 157 13.61 25.28 9.16
N LYS A 158 13.84 25.99 10.28
CA LYS A 158 14.83 25.58 11.31
C LYS A 158 14.65 24.13 11.81
N ALA A 159 13.40 23.67 11.93
CA ALA A 159 13.07 22.29 12.32
C ALA A 159 13.55 21.23 11.30
N ILE A 160 13.57 21.55 10.00
CA ILE A 160 14.05 20.65 8.94
C ILE A 160 15.54 20.40 9.11
N ILE A 161 16.29 21.48 9.34
CA ILE A 161 17.75 21.44 9.45
C ILE A 161 18.15 20.66 10.72
N GLN A 162 17.49 20.92 11.86
CA GLN A 162 17.79 20.23 13.11
C GLN A 162 17.51 18.72 13.05
N ASN A 163 16.48 18.30 12.30
CA ASN A 163 16.16 16.89 12.10
C ASN A 163 17.06 16.21 11.05
N THR A 164 17.55 16.95 10.05
CA THR A 164 18.39 16.40 8.96
C THR A 164 19.88 16.40 9.30
N PHE A 165 20.32 17.23 10.25
CA PHE A 165 21.72 17.35 10.64
C PHE A 165 22.36 16.03 11.14
N PRO A 166 21.74 15.26 12.08
CA PRO A 166 22.30 13.97 12.50
C PRO A 166 22.39 12.96 11.36
N MET A 167 21.42 12.98 10.44
CA MET A 167 21.39 12.13 9.25
C MET A 167 22.57 12.44 8.31
N GLY A 168 22.87 13.72 8.08
CA GLY A 168 24.02 14.17 7.29
C GLY A 168 25.35 13.74 7.91
N LEU A 169 25.50 13.89 9.23
CA LEU A 169 26.72 13.52 9.97
C LEU A 169 27.05 12.02 9.84
N PHE A 170 26.06 11.15 10.02
CA PHE A 170 26.26 9.71 9.86
C PHE A 170 26.55 9.30 8.40
N GLN A 171 25.96 9.99 7.42
CA GLN A 171 26.26 9.74 6.01
C GLN A 171 27.69 10.13 5.64
N VAL A 172 28.15 11.29 6.12
CA VAL A 172 29.53 11.74 5.98
C VAL A 172 30.49 10.69 6.55
N GLY A 173 30.31 10.30 7.82
CA GLY A 173 31.17 9.31 8.46
C GLY A 173 31.18 7.97 7.73
N GLY A 174 30.01 7.46 7.33
CA GLY A 174 29.90 6.16 6.65
C GLY A 174 30.56 6.14 5.28
N HIS A 175 30.38 7.18 4.46
CA HIS A 175 30.99 7.27 3.13
C HIS A 175 32.49 7.59 3.18
N MET A 176 32.93 8.39 4.15
CA MET A 176 34.35 8.66 4.40
C MET A 176 35.11 7.40 4.78
N PHE A 177 34.65 6.67 5.81
CA PHE A 177 35.27 5.40 6.22
C PHE A 177 35.19 4.35 5.11
N SER A 178 34.10 4.31 4.35
CA SER A 178 33.99 3.39 3.22
C SER A 178 35.03 3.69 2.12
N SER A 179 35.30 4.95 1.82
CA SER A 179 36.23 5.33 0.74
C SER A 179 37.68 5.17 1.19
N MET A 180 37.95 5.42 2.47
CA MET A 180 39.23 5.19 3.13
C MET A 180 39.57 3.69 3.25
N ALA A 181 38.56 2.81 3.33
CA ALA A 181 38.73 1.36 3.24
C ALA A 181 38.97 0.89 1.79
N ILE A 182 38.19 1.41 0.83
CA ILE A 182 38.33 1.07 -0.59
C ILE A 182 39.71 1.49 -1.13
N SER A 183 40.32 2.58 -0.66
CA SER A 183 41.67 2.95 -1.13
C SER A 183 42.71 1.88 -0.77
N ARG A 184 42.59 1.26 0.41
CA ARG A 184 43.56 0.33 0.98
C ARG A 184 43.32 -1.14 0.61
N ILE A 185 42.06 -1.55 0.58
CA ILE A 185 41.66 -2.96 0.47
C ILE A 185 40.84 -3.18 -0.82
N PRO A 186 40.80 -4.39 -1.42
CA PRO A 186 39.87 -4.72 -2.51
C PRO A 186 38.40 -4.42 -2.21
N VAL A 187 37.65 -4.06 -3.25
CA VAL A 187 36.22 -3.71 -3.17
C VAL A 187 35.37 -4.89 -2.69
N SER A 188 35.75 -6.11 -3.07
CA SER A 188 35.07 -7.36 -2.70
C SER A 188 35.03 -7.56 -1.18
N THR A 189 36.15 -7.35 -0.49
CA THR A 189 36.26 -7.60 0.96
C THR A 189 35.63 -6.47 1.78
N VAL A 190 35.70 -5.21 1.33
CA VAL A 190 34.95 -4.10 1.95
C VAL A 190 33.44 -4.36 1.93
N HIS A 191 32.89 -4.83 0.80
CA HIS A 191 31.46 -5.16 0.70
C HIS A 191 31.10 -6.45 1.44
N THR A 192 32.05 -7.37 1.60
CA THR A 192 31.92 -8.57 2.44
C THR A 192 31.83 -8.21 3.92
N ILE A 193 32.68 -7.29 4.42
CA ILE A 193 32.58 -6.77 5.80
C ILE A 193 31.25 -6.03 6.01
N LYS A 194 30.82 -5.24 5.03
CA LYS A 194 29.51 -4.60 5.06
C LYS A 194 28.34 -5.60 5.04
N ALA A 195 28.52 -6.86 4.63
CA ALA A 195 27.49 -7.87 4.76
C ALA A 195 27.17 -8.21 6.23
N LEU A 196 28.04 -7.86 7.19
CA LEU A 196 27.80 -7.98 8.63
C LEU A 196 26.84 -6.94 9.21
N SER A 197 26.33 -5.98 8.41
CA SER A 197 25.34 -5.01 8.90
C SER A 197 24.18 -5.63 9.69
N PRO A 198 23.57 -6.76 9.29
CA PRO A 198 22.51 -7.41 10.06
C PRO A 198 22.96 -7.90 11.43
N LEU A 199 24.19 -8.40 11.54
CA LEU A 199 24.76 -8.81 12.83
C LEU A 199 24.88 -7.62 13.76
N PHE A 200 25.47 -6.52 13.28
CA PHE A 200 25.62 -5.32 14.09
C PHE A 200 24.28 -4.70 14.47
N THR A 201 23.25 -4.80 13.62
CA THR A 201 21.89 -4.37 14.02
C THR A 201 21.35 -5.21 15.17
N VAL A 202 21.44 -6.55 15.08
CA VAL A 202 20.94 -7.45 16.13
C VAL A 202 21.73 -7.26 17.42
N ALA A 203 23.05 -7.12 17.33
CA ALA A 203 23.92 -6.85 18.48
C ALA A 203 23.61 -5.50 19.13
N ALA A 204 23.44 -4.43 18.34
CA ALA A 204 23.08 -3.11 18.86
C ALA A 204 21.71 -3.13 19.54
N TYR A 205 20.71 -3.80 18.96
CA TYR A 205 19.40 -3.93 19.59
C TYR A 205 19.41 -4.81 20.85
N ALA A 206 20.19 -5.89 20.85
CA ALA A 206 20.37 -6.75 22.01
C ALA A 206 21.07 -6.01 23.16
N LEU A 207 22.13 -5.24 22.87
CA LEU A 207 22.92 -4.52 23.87
C LEU A 207 22.19 -3.28 24.41
N LEU A 208 21.58 -2.47 23.53
CA LEU A 208 20.93 -1.21 23.93
C LEU A 208 19.57 -1.43 24.63
N PHE A 209 18.88 -2.53 24.35
CA PHE A 209 17.50 -2.75 24.84
C PHE A 209 17.30 -4.06 25.60
N GLY A 210 18.32 -4.91 25.73
CA GLY A 210 18.28 -6.12 26.56
C GLY A 210 17.30 -7.20 26.07
N VAL A 211 16.94 -7.20 24.78
CA VAL A 211 15.96 -8.16 24.22
C VAL A 211 16.67 -9.37 23.60
N SER A 212 16.30 -10.57 24.04
CA SER A 212 16.78 -11.84 23.46
C SER A 212 16.01 -12.20 22.19
N TYR A 213 16.74 -12.63 21.16
CA TYR A 213 16.18 -13.05 19.87
C TYR A 213 15.94 -14.57 19.82
N SER A 214 15.15 -15.03 18.84
CA SER A 214 14.91 -16.47 18.62
C SER A 214 16.20 -17.18 18.17
N SER A 215 16.39 -18.44 18.59
CA SER A 215 17.57 -19.25 18.25
C SER A 215 17.83 -19.37 16.74
N LYS A 216 16.79 -19.30 15.91
CA LYS A 216 16.92 -19.28 14.43
C LYS A 216 17.74 -18.08 13.94
N THR A 217 17.61 -16.93 14.58
CA THR A 217 18.37 -15.72 14.25
C THR A 217 19.83 -15.88 14.62
N TYR A 218 20.14 -16.42 15.81
CA TYR A 218 21.53 -16.67 16.21
C TYR A 218 22.22 -17.72 15.34
N ILE A 219 21.51 -18.79 14.96
CA ILE A 219 22.02 -19.81 14.03
C ILE A 219 22.28 -19.21 12.64
N SER A 220 21.48 -18.23 12.18
CA SER A 220 21.74 -17.54 10.90
C SER A 220 22.94 -16.59 10.93
N LEU A 221 23.30 -16.08 12.11
CA LEU A 221 24.42 -15.14 12.29
C LEU A 221 25.77 -15.84 12.32
N LEU A 222 25.82 -17.12 12.74
CA LEU A 222 27.06 -17.88 12.85
C LEU A 222 27.73 -18.12 11.49
N PRO A 223 27.06 -18.64 10.43
CA PRO A 223 27.67 -18.74 9.11
C PRO A 223 28.12 -17.38 8.55
N LEU A 224 27.41 -16.31 8.90
CA LEU A 224 27.75 -14.96 8.46
C LEU A 224 29.07 -14.48 9.09
N THR A 225 29.29 -14.69 10.40
CA THR A 225 30.55 -14.31 11.06
C THR A 225 31.72 -15.13 10.55
N PHE A 226 31.56 -16.45 10.51
CA PHE A 226 32.61 -17.35 10.03
C PHE A 226 32.97 -17.07 8.57
N GLY A 227 31.98 -16.78 7.72
CA GLY A 227 32.22 -16.43 6.32
C GLY A 227 33.05 -15.15 6.16
N VAL A 228 32.78 -14.12 6.95
CA VAL A 228 33.55 -12.87 6.90
C VAL A 228 34.94 -13.02 7.51
N MET A 229 35.07 -13.79 8.60
CA MET A 229 36.38 -14.10 9.19
C MET A 229 37.29 -14.85 8.19
N LEU A 230 36.73 -15.84 7.48
CA LEU A 230 37.45 -16.59 6.45
C LEU A 230 37.78 -15.74 5.22
N ALA A 231 36.86 -14.87 4.78
CA ALA A 231 37.08 -13.98 3.65
C ALA A 231 38.15 -12.90 3.93
N CYS A 232 38.32 -12.49 5.19
CA CYS A 232 39.30 -11.48 5.59
C CYS A 232 40.65 -12.07 6.03
N SER A 233 40.79 -13.39 6.17
CA SER A 233 41.97 -14.03 6.79
C SER A 233 43.29 -13.67 6.10
N PHE A 234 43.30 -13.54 4.78
CA PHE A 234 44.50 -13.17 4.02
C PHE A 234 44.69 -11.64 3.90
N ASP A 235 43.60 -10.87 3.96
CA ASP A 235 43.66 -9.40 3.88
C ASP A 235 44.11 -8.75 5.20
N VAL A 236 43.78 -9.38 6.35
CA VAL A 236 44.19 -8.93 7.69
C VAL A 236 45.71 -8.85 7.82
N ALA A 237 46.44 -9.76 7.18
CA ALA A 237 47.90 -9.75 7.18
C ALA A 237 48.50 -8.58 6.39
N SER A 238 47.74 -7.97 5.48
CA SER A 238 48.24 -6.96 4.54
C SER A 238 47.93 -5.51 4.93
N ASP A 239 46.73 -5.22 5.48
CA ASP A 239 46.36 -3.85 5.86
C ASP A 239 45.25 -3.82 6.95
N VAL A 240 45.67 -3.80 8.22
CA VAL A 240 44.77 -3.74 9.38
C VAL A 240 43.98 -2.43 9.44
N THR A 241 44.59 -1.31 9.02
CA THR A 241 43.97 0.01 9.05
C THR A 241 42.80 0.09 8.06
N GLY A 242 42.96 -0.47 6.86
CA GLY A 242 41.87 -0.59 5.89
C GLY A 242 40.70 -1.44 6.41
N LEU A 243 41.00 -2.52 7.14
CA LEU A 243 40.00 -3.45 7.67
C LEU A 243 39.20 -2.80 8.80
N LEU A 244 39.89 -2.13 9.73
CA LEU A 244 39.27 -1.36 10.82
C LEU A 244 38.39 -0.24 10.27
N CYS A 245 38.82 0.40 9.18
CA CYS A 245 38.04 1.40 8.48
C CYS A 245 36.76 0.81 7.82
N ALA A 246 36.86 -0.38 7.23
CA ALA A 246 35.72 -1.10 6.66
C ALA A 246 34.69 -1.48 7.75
N PHE A 247 35.16 -2.01 8.88
CA PHE A 247 34.33 -2.30 10.06
C PHE A 247 33.67 -1.03 10.63
N GLY A 248 34.44 0.05 10.78
CA GLY A 248 33.95 1.35 11.21
C GLY A 248 32.84 1.88 10.29
N SER A 249 33.01 1.76 8.97
CA SER A 249 31.97 2.15 8.01
C SER A 249 30.68 1.34 8.20
N ALA A 250 30.79 0.02 8.42
CA ALA A 250 29.64 -0.85 8.62
C ALA A 250 28.87 -0.50 9.90
N LEU A 251 29.56 -0.20 11.00
CA LEU A 251 28.95 0.26 12.25
C LEU A 251 28.27 1.62 12.09
N VAL A 252 28.91 2.58 11.43
CA VAL A 252 28.33 3.92 11.19
C VAL A 252 27.07 3.81 10.32
N PHE A 253 27.06 2.96 9.28
CA PHE A 253 25.86 2.72 8.47
C PHE A 253 24.73 2.06 9.27
N VAL A 254 25.05 1.13 10.18
CA VAL A 254 24.08 0.48 11.06
C VAL A 254 23.47 1.48 12.04
N SER A 255 24.31 2.27 12.69
CA SER A 255 23.88 3.35 13.58
C SER A 255 23.02 4.37 12.84
N SER A 256 23.43 4.80 11.64
CA SER A 256 22.65 5.68 10.78
C SER A 256 21.24 5.12 10.54
N ASN A 257 21.14 3.84 10.21
CA ASN A 257 19.85 3.18 9.94
C ASN A 257 18.97 3.07 11.21
N ILE A 258 19.56 2.79 12.37
CA ILE A 258 18.84 2.71 13.66
C ILE A 258 18.35 4.10 14.09
N PHE A 259 19.23 5.11 14.05
CA PHE A 259 18.89 6.49 14.37
C PHE A 259 17.86 7.07 13.39
N PHE A 260 17.96 6.77 12.09
CA PHE A 260 16.98 7.20 11.09
C PHE A 260 15.58 6.64 11.37
N LYS A 261 15.49 5.38 11.80
CA LYS A 261 14.22 4.75 12.20
C LYS A 261 13.68 5.30 13.53
N LYS A 262 14.55 5.83 14.38
CA LYS A 262 14.19 6.47 15.66
C LYS A 262 13.78 7.94 15.50
N ILE A 263 14.38 8.65 14.55
CA ILE A 263 14.21 10.10 14.33
C ILE A 263 13.15 10.39 13.26
N MET A 264 12.96 9.52 12.26
CA MET A 264 11.76 9.60 11.43
C MET A 264 10.58 9.00 12.19
N PRO A 265 9.47 9.75 12.38
CA PRO A 265 8.18 9.11 12.58
C PRO A 265 8.02 8.16 11.41
N SER A 266 8.03 6.85 11.69
CA SER A 266 7.67 5.85 10.70
C SER A 266 6.38 6.30 10.02
N ASN A 267 6.23 6.03 8.72
CA ASN A 267 5.01 6.26 7.94
C ASN A 267 3.77 5.46 8.47
N SER A 268 3.75 5.13 9.75
CA SER A 268 2.73 4.42 10.52
C SER A 268 2.11 5.26 11.66
N SER A 269 2.68 6.42 12.03
CA SER A 269 2.11 7.32 13.06
C SER A 269 1.42 8.53 12.42
N GLY A 270 0.21 8.29 11.92
CA GLY A 270 -0.69 9.38 11.56
C GLY A 270 -1.31 9.97 12.81
N TYR A 271 -0.71 11.00 13.42
CA TYR A 271 -1.36 12.18 14.02
C TYR A 271 -0.31 13.12 14.67
N SER A 272 0.53 13.71 13.81
CA SER A 272 0.95 15.11 13.98
C SER A 272 1.18 15.67 12.58
N ALA A 273 0.10 15.69 11.81
CA ALA A 273 0.07 16.22 10.45
C ALA A 273 -0.38 17.68 10.49
N SER A 274 0.39 18.54 11.13
CA SER A 274 0.40 19.97 10.82
C SER A 274 1.48 20.20 9.76
N SER A 275 1.06 20.49 8.52
CA SER A 275 1.81 21.21 7.47
C SER A 275 3.17 20.66 6.95
N HIS A 276 3.78 19.64 7.55
CA HIS A 276 5.21 19.32 7.36
C HIS A 276 5.49 17.90 6.82
N LYS A 277 4.82 17.51 5.73
CA LYS A 277 5.24 16.36 4.92
C LYS A 277 6.28 16.84 3.92
N MET A 278 7.56 16.59 4.19
CA MET A 278 8.61 16.89 3.23
C MET A 278 8.49 15.94 2.04
N ASP A 279 8.46 16.50 0.83
CA ASP A 279 8.59 15.69 -0.38
C ASP A 279 9.86 14.86 -0.29
N LYS A 280 9.73 13.58 -0.62
CA LYS A 280 10.79 12.59 -0.44
C LYS A 280 12.09 13.00 -1.16
N LEU A 281 11.98 13.79 -2.24
CA LEU A 281 13.12 14.31 -3.00
C LEU A 281 13.73 15.58 -2.38
N ASN A 282 12.90 16.42 -1.73
CA ASN A 282 13.40 17.52 -0.90
C ASN A 282 14.21 16.97 0.28
N LEU A 283 13.78 15.85 0.89
CA LEU A 283 14.55 15.18 1.94
C LEU A 283 15.92 14.67 1.45
N LEU A 284 15.99 14.10 0.24
CA LEU A 284 17.27 13.70 -0.37
C LEU A 284 18.18 14.90 -0.62
N LEU A 285 17.64 16.00 -1.16
CA LEU A 285 18.40 17.24 -1.39
C LEU A 285 18.96 17.82 -0.08
N TYR A 286 18.13 17.94 0.97
CA TYR A 286 18.59 18.49 2.24
C TYR A 286 19.60 17.57 2.94
N SER A 287 19.44 16.26 2.85
CA SER A 287 20.40 15.30 3.42
C SER A 287 21.76 15.38 2.72
N SER A 288 21.79 15.34 1.38
CA SER A 288 23.04 15.40 0.63
C SER A 288 23.67 16.81 0.64
N GLY A 289 22.86 17.86 0.67
CA GLY A 289 23.32 19.25 0.79
C GLY A 289 23.95 19.53 2.17
N MET A 290 23.35 19.05 3.25
CA MET A 290 23.95 19.15 4.58
C MET A 290 25.22 18.31 4.72
N ALA A 291 25.25 17.10 4.14
CA ALA A 291 26.46 16.28 4.10
C ALA A 291 27.61 16.98 3.33
N PHE A 292 27.31 17.66 2.22
CA PHE A 292 28.30 18.45 1.50
C PHE A 292 28.86 19.60 2.34
N ILE A 293 28.01 20.35 3.03
CA ILE A 293 28.44 21.45 3.92
C ILE A 293 29.32 20.93 5.07
N LEU A 294 28.94 19.82 5.69
CA LEU A 294 29.70 19.20 6.77
C LEU A 294 31.05 18.63 6.30
N MET A 295 31.19 18.30 5.02
CA MET A 295 32.44 17.80 4.44
C MET A 295 33.46 18.90 4.14
N ILE A 296 33.03 20.16 3.96
CA ILE A 296 33.92 21.29 3.67
C ILE A 296 35.03 21.44 4.74
N PRO A 297 34.74 21.56 6.05
CA PRO A 297 35.80 21.73 7.06
C PRO A 297 36.73 20.51 7.16
N LEU A 298 36.21 19.30 6.95
CA LEU A 298 37.02 18.07 6.95
C LEU A 298 37.96 17.99 5.75
N TRP A 299 37.50 18.40 4.58
CA TRP A 299 38.31 18.46 3.36
C TRP A 299 39.40 19.54 3.47
N LEU A 300 39.05 20.72 4.00
CA LEU A 300 39.99 21.82 4.25
C LEU A 300 41.09 21.45 5.25
N TYR A 301 40.80 20.59 6.23
CA TYR A 301 41.78 20.18 7.24
C TYR A 301 42.70 19.03 6.77
N TYR A 302 42.15 18.00 6.10
CA TYR A 302 42.92 16.80 5.74
C TYR A 302 43.54 16.83 4.34
N ASP A 303 42.76 17.14 3.31
CA ASP A 303 43.18 16.97 1.92
C ASP A 303 43.69 18.28 1.29
N LEU A 304 43.14 19.45 1.66
CA LEU A 304 43.56 20.73 1.09
C LEU A 304 45.05 21.06 1.36
N PRO A 305 45.59 20.93 2.58
CA PRO A 305 47.01 21.23 2.84
C PRO A 305 47.92 20.27 2.09
N LEU A 306 47.48 19.00 1.96
CA LEU A 306 48.22 17.94 1.28
C LEU A 306 48.16 18.06 -0.25
N LEU A 307 47.16 18.75 -0.81
CA LEU A 307 47.05 19.12 -2.22
C LEU A 307 47.82 20.40 -2.56
N LEU A 308 47.78 21.41 -1.68
CA LEU A 308 48.58 22.63 -1.84
C LEU A 308 50.08 22.33 -1.73
N ALA A 309 50.47 21.44 -0.79
CA ALA A 309 51.85 20.98 -0.66
C ALA A 309 52.30 20.10 -1.84
N ALA A 310 51.39 19.39 -2.49
CA ALA A 310 51.67 18.61 -3.70
C ALA A 310 51.94 19.48 -4.94
N GLN A 311 51.42 20.72 -4.98
CA GLN A 311 51.80 21.71 -6.00
C GLN A 311 53.22 22.27 -5.80
N ALA A 312 53.80 22.15 -4.60
CA ALA A 312 55.13 22.68 -4.28
C ALA A 312 56.27 21.63 -4.40
N ASN A 313 55.99 20.33 -4.32
CA ASN A 313 57.00 19.25 -4.39
C ASN A 313 56.62 18.17 -5.43
N PRO A 314 57.31 18.06 -6.58
CA PRO A 314 56.94 17.17 -7.68
C PRO A 314 57.13 15.65 -7.39
N ASN A 315 57.73 15.27 -6.27
CA ASN A 315 57.98 13.86 -5.91
C ASN A 315 56.86 13.20 -5.10
N HIS A 316 55.78 13.92 -4.74
CA HIS A 316 54.63 13.36 -4.01
C HIS A 316 53.40 13.14 -4.91
N ILE A 317 53.57 13.12 -6.23
CA ILE A 317 52.53 12.66 -7.16
C ILE A 317 52.71 11.15 -7.32
N SER A 318 51.84 10.41 -6.64
CA SER A 318 51.72 8.97 -6.69
C SER A 318 51.29 8.51 -8.10
N HIS A 319 52.24 8.38 -9.03
CA HIS A 319 52.08 7.49 -10.17
C HIS A 319 52.39 6.06 -9.72
N PRO A 320 51.45 5.10 -9.73
CA PRO A 320 51.83 3.70 -9.76
C PRO A 320 52.39 3.44 -11.17
N LYS A 321 53.71 3.25 -11.28
CA LYS A 321 54.41 2.85 -12.51
C LYS A 321 54.08 1.43 -13.00
N GLN A 322 52.94 0.84 -12.62
CA GLN A 322 52.55 -0.50 -13.04
C GLN A 322 51.06 -0.56 -13.37
N GLY A 323 50.75 -0.63 -14.67
CA GLY A 323 49.45 -1.06 -15.18
C GLY A 323 48.72 -0.04 -16.06
N HIS A 324 48.80 -0.26 -17.38
CA HIS A 324 47.94 0.23 -18.48
C HIS A 324 47.61 1.74 -18.51
N ALA A 325 48.08 2.42 -19.56
CA ALA A 325 47.71 3.79 -19.87
C ALA A 325 46.18 3.94 -19.91
N ALA A 326 45.61 4.67 -18.95
CA ALA A 326 44.20 5.00 -18.98
C ALA A 326 43.95 5.93 -20.17
N PRO A 327 43.04 5.61 -21.10
CA PRO A 327 42.81 6.39 -22.31
C PRO A 327 42.16 7.76 -22.07
N HIS A 328 41.79 8.08 -20.83
CA HIS A 328 41.03 9.27 -20.46
C HIS A 328 41.61 9.97 -19.23
N SER A 329 41.52 11.31 -19.20
CA SER A 329 42.02 12.16 -18.12
C SER A 329 41.45 11.76 -16.74
N VAL A 330 42.23 11.89 -15.67
CA VAL A 330 41.81 11.63 -14.28
C VAL A 330 40.54 12.42 -13.92
N THR A 331 40.39 13.64 -14.44
CA THR A 331 39.19 14.48 -14.27
C THR A 331 37.92 13.84 -14.85
N TYR A 332 38.05 13.09 -15.95
CA TYR A 332 36.93 12.36 -16.55
C TYR A 332 36.43 11.23 -15.64
N TYR A 333 37.34 10.52 -14.98
CA TYR A 333 36.97 9.49 -14.01
C TYR A 333 36.25 10.08 -12.79
N PHE A 334 36.68 11.24 -12.28
CA PHE A 334 35.95 11.95 -11.21
C PHE A 334 34.54 12.37 -11.63
N PHE A 335 34.37 12.89 -12.85
CA PHE A 335 33.06 13.26 -13.37
C PHE A 335 32.14 12.04 -13.58
N MET A 336 32.65 10.97 -14.19
CA MET A 336 31.93 9.71 -14.34
C MET A 336 31.57 9.09 -12.98
N ASN A 337 32.47 9.11 -12.00
CA ASN A 337 32.19 8.56 -10.69
C ASN A 337 31.11 9.38 -9.95
N GLY A 338 31.18 10.71 -10.00
CA GLY A 338 30.16 11.59 -9.40
C GLY A 338 28.77 11.41 -10.03
N THR A 339 28.69 11.28 -11.35
CA THR A 339 27.43 11.02 -12.08
C THR A 339 26.84 9.65 -11.77
N VAL A 340 27.65 8.60 -11.73
CA VAL A 340 27.21 7.24 -11.39
C VAL A 340 26.77 7.17 -9.92
N HIS A 341 27.45 7.88 -9.02
CA HIS A 341 27.06 7.96 -7.62
C HIS A 341 25.71 8.69 -7.43
N PHE A 342 25.45 9.75 -8.21
CA PHE A 342 24.12 10.37 -8.28
C PHE A 342 23.06 9.41 -8.82
N ALA A 343 23.34 8.72 -9.93
CA ALA A 343 22.43 7.73 -10.53
C ALA A 343 22.08 6.60 -9.54
N GLN A 344 23.06 6.11 -8.79
CA GLN A 344 22.84 5.13 -7.73
C GLN A 344 21.87 5.65 -6.66
N ASN A 345 22.05 6.88 -6.18
CA ASN A 345 21.24 7.46 -5.11
C ASN A 345 19.79 7.73 -5.55
N ILE A 346 19.58 8.20 -6.78
CA ILE A 346 18.22 8.44 -7.31
C ILE A 346 17.48 7.12 -7.60
N ILE A 347 18.15 6.11 -8.16
CA ILE A 347 17.51 4.80 -8.43
C ILE A 347 17.18 4.09 -7.13
N ALA A 348 18.09 4.08 -6.15
CA ALA A 348 17.84 3.51 -4.82
C ALA A 348 16.57 4.11 -4.19
N PHE A 349 16.42 5.42 -4.33
CA PHE A 349 15.27 6.14 -3.85
C PHE A 349 13.97 5.81 -4.61
N ILE A 350 14.02 5.69 -5.95
CA ILE A 350 12.88 5.27 -6.77
C ILE A 350 12.40 3.88 -6.32
N ILE A 351 13.30 2.92 -6.13
CA ILE A 351 12.97 1.57 -5.66
C ILE A 351 12.37 1.63 -4.25
N LEU A 352 12.96 2.38 -3.32
CA LEU A 352 12.43 2.55 -1.97
C LEU A 352 11.02 3.16 -1.96
N SER A 353 10.76 4.10 -2.87
CA SER A 353 9.47 4.79 -2.96
C SER A 353 8.35 3.94 -3.57
N SER A 354 8.72 2.93 -4.36
CA SER A 354 7.81 2.10 -5.17
C SER A 354 7.66 0.66 -4.66
N THR A 355 8.42 0.26 -3.64
CA THR A 355 8.40 -1.10 -3.10
C THR A 355 8.12 -1.13 -1.61
N SER A 356 7.67 -2.29 -1.12
CA SER A 356 7.54 -2.52 0.31
C SER A 356 8.92 -2.52 0.98
N PRO A 357 9.03 -2.12 2.27
CA PRO A 357 10.29 -2.17 3.01
C PRO A 357 10.96 -3.56 2.99
N VAL A 358 10.16 -4.62 3.01
CA VAL A 358 10.63 -6.01 2.93
C VAL A 358 11.27 -6.28 1.57
N THR A 359 10.61 -5.91 0.48
CA THR A 359 11.13 -6.06 -0.89
C THR A 359 12.41 -5.25 -1.11
N TYR A 360 12.44 -3.98 -0.67
CA TYR A 360 13.63 -3.14 -0.74
C TYR A 360 14.81 -3.78 0.00
N SER A 361 14.53 -4.40 1.15
CA SER A 361 15.57 -5.04 1.94
C SER A 361 16.17 -6.29 1.30
N ILE A 362 15.37 -7.10 0.61
CA ILE A 362 15.84 -8.24 -0.19
C ILE A 362 16.65 -7.74 -1.38
N ALA A 363 16.15 -6.73 -2.09
CA ALA A 363 16.85 -6.13 -3.21
C ALA A 363 18.21 -5.55 -2.79
N SER A 364 18.30 -4.97 -1.59
CA SER A 364 19.54 -4.48 -0.97
C SER A 364 20.54 -5.61 -0.64
N LEU A 365 20.07 -6.78 -0.21
CA LEU A 365 20.93 -7.94 0.01
C LEU A 365 21.52 -8.45 -1.31
N ILE A 366 20.68 -8.63 -2.32
CA ILE A 366 21.09 -9.08 -3.65
C ILE A 366 22.06 -8.08 -4.29
N LYS A 367 21.86 -6.76 -4.10
CA LYS A 367 22.80 -5.73 -4.55
C LYS A 367 24.22 -5.99 -4.04
N ARG A 368 24.39 -6.34 -2.76
CA ARG A 368 25.72 -6.56 -2.16
C ARG A 368 26.41 -7.74 -2.80
N VAL A 369 25.68 -8.84 -3.01
CA VAL A 369 26.17 -10.02 -3.74
C VAL A 369 26.62 -9.63 -5.14
N ALA A 370 25.79 -8.90 -5.89
CA ALA A 370 26.10 -8.48 -7.25
C ALA A 370 27.36 -7.59 -7.33
N VAL A 371 27.53 -6.65 -6.39
CA VAL A 371 28.72 -5.78 -6.35
C VAL A 371 30.00 -6.58 -6.06
N ILE A 372 29.96 -7.58 -5.17
CA ILE A 372 31.10 -8.45 -4.88
C ILE A 372 31.50 -9.25 -6.13
N CYS A 373 30.53 -9.91 -6.78
CA CYS A 373 30.80 -10.71 -7.98
C CYS A 373 31.37 -9.85 -9.12
N ILE A 374 30.76 -8.68 -9.38
CA ILE A 374 31.21 -7.78 -10.43
C ILE A 374 32.59 -7.21 -10.10
N ALA A 375 32.92 -6.94 -8.84
CA ALA A 375 34.25 -6.45 -8.44
C ALA A 375 35.36 -7.51 -8.66
N ILE A 376 35.10 -8.78 -8.35
CA ILE A 376 36.08 -9.88 -8.58
C ILE A 376 36.37 -10.01 -10.07
N VAL A 377 35.33 -9.98 -10.91
CA VAL A 377 35.46 -10.03 -12.37
C VAL A 377 36.18 -8.79 -12.91
N TRP A 378 35.83 -7.60 -12.41
CA TRP A 378 36.38 -6.32 -12.90
C TRP A 378 37.88 -6.17 -12.65
N PHE A 379 38.36 -6.62 -11.48
CA PHE A 379 39.78 -6.52 -11.11
C PHE A 379 40.57 -7.80 -11.44
N ASN A 380 39.92 -8.81 -12.05
CA ASN A 380 40.48 -10.12 -12.37
C ASN A 380 41.34 -10.69 -11.22
N GLN A 381 40.81 -10.64 -10.00
CA GLN A 381 41.57 -11.00 -8.79
C GLN A 381 41.64 -12.52 -8.64
N ALA A 382 42.84 -13.04 -8.38
CA ALA A 382 43.03 -14.44 -8.02
C ALA A 382 42.47 -14.69 -6.61
N VAL A 383 41.28 -15.31 -6.53
CA VAL A 383 40.62 -15.63 -5.26
C VAL A 383 41.16 -16.94 -4.72
N HIS A 384 41.76 -16.91 -3.53
CA HIS A 384 42.23 -18.12 -2.86
C HIS A 384 41.02 -19.02 -2.51
N PRO A 385 41.12 -20.37 -2.58
CA PRO A 385 39.99 -21.26 -2.31
C PRO A 385 39.30 -21.02 -0.95
N VAL A 386 40.09 -20.66 0.07
CA VAL A 386 39.60 -20.30 1.41
C VAL A 386 38.78 -19.00 1.40
N GLN A 387 39.20 -18.00 0.61
CA GLN A 387 38.47 -16.74 0.44
C GLN A 387 37.16 -16.95 -0.34
N ALA A 388 37.19 -17.80 -1.37
CA ALA A 388 35.99 -18.19 -2.14
C ALA A 388 34.97 -18.92 -1.25
N PHE A 389 35.44 -19.85 -0.42
CA PHE A 389 34.60 -20.55 0.56
C PHE A 389 34.01 -19.58 1.59
N GLY A 390 34.79 -18.62 2.08
CA GLY A 390 34.30 -17.54 2.95
C GLY A 390 33.15 -16.75 2.32
N ILE A 391 33.30 -16.32 1.06
CA ILE A 391 32.26 -15.59 0.31
C ILE A 391 30.98 -16.44 0.17
N VAL A 392 31.08 -17.72 -0.19
CA VAL A 392 29.92 -18.64 -0.30
C VAL A 392 29.22 -18.81 1.05
N LEU A 393 29.99 -18.92 2.14
CA LEU A 393 29.46 -19.06 3.48
C LEU A 393 28.74 -17.78 3.93
N THR A 394 29.23 -16.59 3.56
CA THR A 394 28.51 -15.32 3.80
C THR A 394 27.18 -15.25 3.06
N PHE A 395 27.11 -15.72 1.81
CA PHE A 395 25.84 -15.76 1.07
C PHE A 395 24.84 -16.72 1.72
N THR A 396 25.31 -17.87 2.18
CA THR A 396 24.50 -18.84 2.92
C THR A 396 23.96 -18.22 4.21
N GLY A 397 24.79 -17.51 4.97
CA GLY A 397 24.38 -16.77 6.16
C GLY A 397 23.34 -15.68 5.88
N LEU A 398 23.51 -14.89 4.82
CA LEU A 398 22.53 -13.88 4.41
C LEU A 398 21.18 -14.49 3.98
N TYR A 399 21.20 -15.64 3.31
CA TYR A 399 19.99 -16.37 2.93
C TYR A 399 19.25 -16.91 4.17
N MET A 400 19.98 -17.54 5.09
CA MET A 400 19.41 -17.99 6.37
C MET A 400 18.85 -16.82 7.19
N TYR A 401 19.55 -15.69 7.21
CA TYR A 401 19.09 -14.48 7.90
C TYR A 401 17.82 -13.92 7.24
N ASN A 402 17.72 -13.93 5.91
CA ASN A 402 16.51 -13.49 5.20
C ASN A 402 15.29 -14.34 5.60
N ASN A 403 15.46 -15.65 5.79
CA ASN A 403 14.40 -16.53 6.27
C ASN A 403 14.04 -16.26 7.74
N ALA A 404 15.01 -15.94 8.59
CA ALA A 404 14.79 -15.60 10.00
C ALA A 404 14.30 -14.14 10.21
N LYS A 405 14.36 -13.30 9.18
CA LYS A 405 14.06 -11.86 9.27
C LYS A 405 12.64 -11.57 9.74
N GLY A 406 11.67 -12.43 9.40
CA GLY A 406 10.30 -12.30 9.88
C GLY A 406 10.20 -12.38 11.41
N ASP A 407 11.07 -13.14 12.06
CA ASP A 407 11.11 -13.26 13.53
C ASP A 407 11.88 -12.09 14.17
N VAL A 408 12.88 -11.55 13.49
CA VAL A 408 13.56 -10.29 13.89
C VAL A 408 12.57 -9.12 13.85
N GLU A 409 11.75 -9.02 12.80
CA GLU A 409 10.71 -7.98 12.68
C GLU A 409 9.64 -8.08 13.77
N LYS A 410 9.26 -9.31 14.18
CA LYS A 410 8.41 -9.52 15.36
C LYS A 410 9.08 -9.02 16.64
N GLY A 411 10.39 -9.24 16.81
CA GLY A 411 11.19 -8.73 17.92
C GLY A 411 11.24 -7.19 17.96
N GLU A 412 11.48 -6.54 16.82
CA GLU A 412 11.47 -5.08 16.70
C GLU A 412 10.10 -4.46 17.01
N LYS A 413 9.01 -5.11 16.57
CA LYS A 413 7.63 -4.69 16.90
C LYS A 413 7.34 -4.83 18.40
N LYS A 414 7.81 -5.91 19.03
CA LYS A 414 7.72 -6.12 20.48
C LYS A 414 8.49 -5.04 21.24
N MET A 415 9.69 -4.68 20.80
CA MET A 415 10.50 -3.61 21.38
C MET A 415 9.84 -2.23 21.20
N THR A 416 9.31 -1.93 20.01
CA THR A 416 8.55 -0.70 19.75
C THR A 416 7.35 -0.55 20.67
N ARG A 417 6.66 -1.67 20.98
CA ARG A 417 5.57 -1.70 21.96
C ARG A 417 6.05 -1.39 23.39
N VAL A 418 7.16 -1.99 23.81
CA VAL A 418 7.75 -1.76 25.15
C VAL A 418 8.19 -0.30 25.30
N GLN A 419 8.78 0.28 24.25
CA GLN A 419 9.22 1.67 24.26
C GLN A 419 8.06 2.66 24.21
N ALA A 420 7.03 2.41 23.38
CA ALA A 420 5.81 3.23 23.36
C ALA A 420 5.04 3.18 24.70
N ALA A 421 5.08 2.05 25.41
CA ALA A 421 4.53 1.92 26.76
C ALA A 421 5.37 2.69 27.79
N ARG A 422 6.71 2.71 27.64
CA ARG A 422 7.62 3.48 28.50
C ARG A 422 7.48 5.00 28.30
N ASP A 423 7.26 5.42 27.06
CA ASP A 423 7.13 6.83 26.68
C ASP A 423 5.67 7.34 26.76
N MET A 424 4.73 6.55 27.31
CA MET A 424 3.30 6.89 27.47
C MET A 424 2.64 7.38 26.17
N MET A 425 3.07 6.84 25.02
CA MET A 425 2.60 7.29 23.71
C MET A 425 1.20 6.73 23.40
N LEU A 426 0.25 7.62 23.15
CA LEU A 426 -1.11 7.26 22.75
C LEU A 426 -1.13 6.75 21.30
N PRO A 427 -1.84 5.64 20.99
CA PRO A 427 -1.93 5.11 19.63
C PRO A 427 -2.66 6.10 18.71
N THR A 428 -1.98 6.51 17.64
CA THR A 428 -2.51 7.50 16.68
C THR A 428 -3.26 6.85 15.53
N THR A 429 -2.94 5.58 15.21
CA THR A 429 -3.61 4.80 14.15
C THR A 429 -4.22 3.50 14.67
N LYS A 430 -5.23 2.98 13.97
CA LYS A 430 -5.85 1.67 14.29
C LYS A 430 -4.88 0.48 14.16
N SER A 431 -3.82 0.63 13.39
CA SER A 431 -2.71 -0.33 13.32
C SER A 431 -1.87 -0.29 14.59
N GLU A 432 -1.51 0.89 15.08
CA GLU A 432 -0.76 1.08 16.33
C GLU A 432 -1.57 0.64 17.55
N SER A 433 -2.88 0.89 17.58
CA SER A 433 -3.74 0.44 18.68
C SER A 433 -3.76 -1.09 18.82
N ARG A 434 -3.71 -1.83 17.70
CA ARG A 434 -3.62 -3.30 17.70
C ARG A 434 -2.25 -3.81 18.13
N LEU A 435 -1.20 -3.10 17.71
CA LEU A 435 0.19 -3.36 18.07
C LEU A 435 0.41 -3.16 19.58
N PHE A 436 -0.18 -2.10 20.16
CA PHE A 436 -0.14 -1.82 21.59
C PHE A 436 -1.04 -2.75 22.42
N SER A 437 -2.18 -3.20 21.88
CA SER A 437 -3.08 -4.16 22.56
C SER A 437 -2.62 -5.62 22.48
N GLY A 438 -1.56 -5.95 21.73
CA GLY A 438 -1.00 -7.30 21.68
C GLY A 438 -1.79 -8.33 20.88
N ALA A 439 -2.58 -7.91 19.90
CA ALA A 439 -3.46 -8.79 19.13
C ALA A 439 -2.80 -9.53 17.94
N ASP A 440 -1.48 -9.41 17.76
CA ASP A 440 -0.73 -10.00 16.63
C ASP A 440 0.09 -11.25 17.04
N THR A 441 -0.52 -12.21 17.74
CA THR A 441 0.00 -13.59 17.72
C THR A 441 -0.59 -14.32 16.50
N PRO A 442 0.23 -14.86 15.57
CA PRO A 442 -0.28 -15.78 14.57
C PRO A 442 -0.76 -17.06 15.27
N PRO A 443 -1.84 -17.71 14.79
CA PRO A 443 -2.29 -18.97 15.37
C PRO A 443 -1.19 -20.04 15.23
N ASN A 444 -1.00 -20.81 16.30
CA ASN A 444 0.01 -21.86 16.46
C ASN A 444 0.14 -22.77 15.24
N GLU A 445 1.36 -22.86 14.71
CA GLU A 445 1.78 -23.69 13.58
C GLU A 445 2.20 -25.09 14.04
N TYR A 446 1.46 -25.68 14.98
CA TYR A 446 1.73 -27.01 15.57
C TYR A 446 0.65 -28.07 15.25
N ALA A 447 -0.19 -27.82 14.25
CA ALA A 447 -1.23 -28.77 13.83
C ALA A 447 -1.02 -29.34 12.41
N SER A 448 0.20 -29.27 11.87
CA SER A 448 0.53 -29.71 10.50
C SER A 448 1.49 -30.91 10.42
N SER A 449 1.83 -31.57 11.54
CA SER A 449 2.68 -32.77 11.54
C SER A 449 1.94 -34.11 11.64
N PHE A 450 0.61 -34.11 11.77
CA PHE A 450 -0.20 -35.33 11.69
C PHE A 450 -1.24 -35.18 10.59
N MET A 451 -0.85 -35.45 9.35
CA MET A 451 -1.71 -36.02 8.29
C MET A 451 -0.89 -36.16 7.00
N GLN A 452 0.02 -37.14 7.01
CA GLN A 452 0.55 -37.75 5.81
C GLN A 452 -0.10 -39.14 5.68
N SER A 453 -1.38 -39.19 5.32
CA SER A 453 -2.02 -40.40 4.79
C SER A 453 -3.32 -39.98 4.12
N ASP A 454 -3.27 -39.90 2.79
CA ASP A 454 -4.35 -40.24 1.84
C ASP A 454 -4.24 -39.36 0.59
N GLN A 455 -3.49 -39.86 -0.40
CA GLN A 455 -3.57 -39.42 -1.79
C GLN A 455 -4.40 -40.42 -2.61
N PRO A 456 -5.28 -39.96 -3.52
CA PRO A 456 -5.72 -40.76 -4.66
C PRO A 456 -4.76 -40.55 -5.87
N PRO A 457 -4.78 -41.43 -6.88
CA PRO A 457 -3.58 -41.84 -7.60
C PRO A 457 -3.07 -40.84 -8.64
N THR A 458 -1.77 -40.94 -8.82
CA THR A 458 -0.86 -40.25 -9.74
C THR A 458 -1.25 -40.46 -11.20
N VAL A 459 -1.46 -39.37 -11.94
CA VAL A 459 -1.27 -39.37 -13.41
C VAL A 459 0.11 -38.79 -13.67
N THR A 460 0.94 -39.61 -14.30
CA THR A 460 2.37 -39.41 -14.54
C THR A 460 2.63 -38.42 -15.66
N GLY A 461 3.68 -37.59 -15.49
CA GLY A 461 4.44 -37.04 -16.62
C GLY A 461 4.36 -35.53 -16.89
N VAL A 462 4.86 -34.68 -16.00
CA VAL A 462 5.44 -33.35 -16.34
C VAL A 462 6.54 -32.98 -15.32
N PRO A 463 7.74 -32.51 -15.72
CA PRO A 463 8.83 -32.22 -14.78
C PRO A 463 8.51 -31.11 -13.76
N ASN A 464 8.90 -31.36 -12.51
CA ASN A 464 8.59 -30.61 -11.28
C ASN A 464 9.17 -29.18 -11.18
N GLY A 465 9.67 -28.58 -12.26
CA GLY A 465 10.15 -27.20 -12.28
C GLY A 465 9.06 -26.14 -12.51
N LEU A 466 7.92 -26.54 -13.08
CA LEU A 466 6.86 -25.60 -13.52
C LEU A 466 5.67 -25.49 -12.54
N LEU A 467 5.63 -26.32 -11.49
CA LEU A 467 4.54 -26.37 -10.51
C LEU A 467 4.69 -25.36 -9.35
N ILE A 468 5.86 -24.76 -9.16
CA ILE A 468 6.08 -23.73 -8.11
C ILE A 468 5.63 -22.34 -8.60
N LEU A 469 5.64 -22.10 -9.91
CA LEU A 469 5.16 -20.85 -10.53
C LEU A 469 3.63 -20.72 -10.57
N SER A 470 2.88 -21.82 -10.44
CA SER A 470 1.40 -21.79 -10.46
C SER A 470 0.76 -21.50 -9.09
N ARG A 471 1.48 -21.68 -7.97
CA ARG A 471 0.95 -21.39 -6.62
C ARG A 471 0.87 -19.90 -6.27
N PHE A 472 1.57 -19.03 -7.00
CA PHE A 472 1.56 -17.58 -6.76
C PHE A 472 0.61 -16.78 -7.66
N TYR A 473 -0.08 -17.43 -8.59
CA TYR A 473 -1.06 -16.79 -9.47
C TYR A 473 -2.49 -17.15 -9.08
N GLN A 474 -3.02 -16.53 -8.03
CA GLN A 474 -4.47 -16.57 -7.76
C GLN A 474 -5.10 -15.19 -7.80
N ALA A 475 -5.22 -14.66 -9.02
CA ALA A 475 -6.16 -13.61 -9.35
C ALA A 475 -6.74 -13.87 -10.75
N ARG A 476 -7.67 -14.82 -10.86
CA ARG A 476 -8.53 -14.97 -12.05
C ARG A 476 -9.95 -15.32 -11.60
N GLY A 477 -10.84 -14.32 -11.59
CA GLY A 477 -12.30 -14.52 -11.49
C GLY A 477 -12.95 -14.35 -10.11
N PRO A 478 -14.28 -14.54 -10.03
CA PRO A 478 -15.06 -14.37 -8.81
C PRO A 478 -14.69 -15.42 -7.75
N LYS A 479 -14.44 -14.97 -6.52
CA LYS A 479 -14.16 -15.87 -5.38
C LYS A 479 -15.38 -16.73 -5.09
N LYS A 480 -15.25 -18.05 -5.20
CA LYS A 480 -16.33 -19.02 -4.88
C LYS A 480 -16.41 -19.38 -3.39
N HIS A 481 -15.34 -19.15 -2.64
CA HIS A 481 -15.28 -19.51 -1.22
C HIS A 481 -15.33 -18.28 -0.31
N LEU A 482 -15.93 -18.44 0.88
CA LEU A 482 -15.93 -17.45 1.95
C LEU A 482 -15.32 -18.08 3.20
N LYS A 483 -14.23 -17.50 3.71
CA LYS A 483 -13.62 -17.93 4.98
C LYS A 483 -14.52 -17.54 6.15
N ARG A 484 -14.60 -18.40 7.17
CA ARG A 484 -15.52 -18.23 8.29
C ARG A 484 -15.26 -16.97 9.11
N LEU A 485 -13.98 -16.68 9.38
CA LEU A 485 -13.56 -15.46 10.07
C LEU A 485 -13.87 -14.17 9.29
N ASN A 486 -14.04 -14.27 7.97
CA ASN A 486 -14.38 -13.13 7.10
C ASN A 486 -15.89 -13.04 6.81
N ALA A 487 -16.70 -13.92 7.40
CA ALA A 487 -18.15 -13.85 7.27
C ALA A 487 -18.71 -12.65 8.06
N PRO A 488 -19.88 -12.11 7.67
CA PRO A 488 -20.56 -11.08 8.44
C PRO A 488 -20.80 -11.50 9.89
N SER A 489 -20.43 -10.63 10.84
CA SER A 489 -20.63 -10.89 12.27
C SER A 489 -22.10 -11.01 12.66
N SER A 490 -23.01 -10.41 11.88
CA SER A 490 -24.47 -10.51 12.05
C SER A 490 -24.99 -11.93 11.93
N TRP A 491 -24.25 -12.86 11.30
CA TRP A 491 -24.63 -14.28 11.18
C TRP A 491 -24.37 -15.08 12.46
N MET A 492 -23.53 -14.58 13.37
CA MET A 492 -23.14 -15.30 14.60
C MET A 492 -22.61 -16.71 14.32
N LEU A 493 -21.71 -16.82 13.36
CA LEU A 493 -20.97 -18.07 13.17
C LEU A 493 -19.88 -18.16 14.23
N ASP A 494 -19.78 -19.32 14.87
CA ASP A 494 -18.68 -19.65 15.77
C ASP A 494 -17.36 -19.79 15.01
N LYS A 495 -16.24 -19.75 15.73
CA LYS A 495 -14.89 -19.75 15.15
C LYS A 495 -14.36 -21.17 14.88
N LEU A 496 -14.83 -22.18 15.61
CA LEU A 496 -14.16 -23.49 15.73
C LEU A 496 -14.76 -24.60 14.87
N SER A 497 -16.07 -24.58 14.59
CA SER A 497 -16.73 -25.69 13.87
C SER A 497 -16.40 -25.80 12.39
N GLY A 498 -15.50 -24.96 11.86
CA GLY A 498 -14.97 -25.16 10.50
C GLY A 498 -14.28 -23.95 9.90
N THR A 499 -13.49 -24.18 8.86
CA THR A 499 -12.69 -23.14 8.20
C THR A 499 -13.52 -22.21 7.30
N TYR A 500 -14.60 -22.71 6.71
CA TYR A 500 -15.42 -22.01 5.71
C TYR A 500 -16.79 -21.63 6.26
N ALA A 501 -17.34 -20.53 5.74
CA ALA A 501 -18.73 -20.14 5.93
C ALA A 501 -19.52 -20.39 4.65
N PRO A 502 -20.85 -20.61 4.74
CA PRO A 502 -21.70 -20.64 3.55
C PRO A 502 -21.58 -19.30 2.83
N ARG A 503 -21.14 -19.36 1.57
CA ARG A 503 -21.07 -18.18 0.71
C ARG A 503 -22.45 -17.98 0.08
N PRO A 504 -23.12 -16.84 0.29
CA PRO A 504 -24.40 -16.58 -0.33
C PRO A 504 -24.25 -16.52 -1.85
N SER A 505 -25.23 -17.08 -2.56
CA SER A 505 -25.36 -16.93 -4.01
C SER A 505 -25.57 -15.45 -4.37
N PRO A 506 -25.17 -15.00 -5.57
CA PRO A 506 -25.58 -13.70 -6.07
C PRO A 506 -27.11 -13.67 -6.20
N GLY A 507 -27.76 -12.72 -5.56
CA GLY A 507 -29.22 -12.64 -5.54
C GLY A 507 -29.72 -11.23 -5.19
N PRO A 508 -30.97 -11.11 -4.68
CA PRO A 508 -31.61 -9.83 -4.38
C PRO A 508 -30.78 -8.90 -3.49
N HIS A 509 -30.15 -9.47 -2.46
CA HIS A 509 -29.47 -8.72 -1.41
C HIS A 509 -27.95 -8.88 -1.48
N LYS A 510 -27.23 -7.86 -0.97
CA LYS A 510 -25.76 -7.89 -0.92
C LYS A 510 -25.26 -8.89 0.12
N LEU A 511 -24.08 -9.48 -0.11
CA LEU A 511 -23.47 -10.48 0.79
C LEU A 511 -23.37 -10.05 2.27
N ARG A 512 -23.10 -8.77 2.54
CA ARG A 512 -22.99 -8.24 3.92
C ARG A 512 -24.33 -7.87 4.54
N GLU A 513 -25.38 -7.78 3.74
CA GLU A 513 -26.74 -7.33 4.08
C GLU A 513 -27.77 -8.46 3.87
N CYS A 514 -27.33 -9.73 3.84
CA CYS A 514 -28.21 -10.90 3.69
C CYS A 514 -27.88 -11.98 4.72
N LEU A 515 -28.79 -12.92 4.91
CA LEU A 515 -28.67 -14.15 5.68
C LEU A 515 -28.91 -15.34 4.73
N PRO A 516 -27.93 -16.22 4.50
CA PRO A 516 -28.15 -17.39 3.66
C PRO A 516 -29.10 -18.39 4.33
N LEU A 517 -29.96 -19.05 3.55
CA LEU A 517 -30.96 -20.01 4.04
C LEU A 517 -30.37 -21.10 4.95
N THR A 518 -29.16 -21.56 4.67
CA THR A 518 -28.44 -22.53 5.52
C THR A 518 -28.24 -22.03 6.95
N VAL A 519 -27.91 -20.74 7.13
CA VAL A 519 -27.73 -20.16 8.47
C VAL A 519 -29.08 -19.93 9.14
N PHE A 520 -30.11 -19.58 8.37
CA PHE A 520 -31.47 -19.41 8.87
C PHE A 520 -32.02 -20.72 9.46
N LEU A 521 -32.01 -21.82 8.71
CA LEU A 521 -32.57 -23.11 9.15
C LEU A 521 -31.74 -23.78 10.25
N ARG A 522 -30.40 -23.79 10.10
CA ARG A 522 -29.51 -24.52 11.01
C ARG A 522 -29.17 -23.73 12.28
N ASN A 523 -28.74 -22.48 12.13
CA ASN A 523 -28.18 -21.73 13.26
C ASN A 523 -29.24 -20.98 14.04
N ARG A 524 -30.32 -20.52 13.40
CA ARG A 524 -31.37 -19.72 14.04
C ARG A 524 -32.60 -20.54 14.42
N LEU A 525 -33.26 -21.21 13.46
CA LEU A 525 -34.45 -22.02 13.72
C LEU A 525 -34.16 -23.39 14.35
N LYS A 526 -32.93 -23.91 14.17
CA LYS A 526 -32.50 -25.23 14.66
C LYS A 526 -33.30 -26.42 14.09
N TYR A 527 -33.90 -26.28 12.90
CA TYR A 527 -34.56 -27.39 12.20
C TYR A 527 -33.59 -28.39 11.57
N ALA A 528 -32.35 -27.96 11.36
CA ALA A 528 -31.28 -28.82 10.88
C ALA A 528 -30.06 -28.67 11.80
N LEU A 529 -29.30 -29.73 11.95
CA LEU A 529 -28.00 -29.77 12.62
C LEU A 529 -26.86 -29.67 11.60
N THR A 530 -27.02 -30.29 10.43
CA THR A 530 -25.99 -30.33 9.37
C THR A 530 -26.42 -29.62 8.08
N GLY A 531 -25.45 -29.29 7.22
CA GLY A 531 -25.74 -28.69 5.90
C GLY A 531 -26.42 -29.65 4.92
N ARG A 532 -26.26 -30.97 5.13
CA ARG A 532 -26.92 -32.01 4.33
C ARG A 532 -28.43 -32.03 4.60
N GLU A 533 -28.83 -31.97 5.86
CA GLU A 533 -30.24 -31.86 6.26
C GLU A 533 -30.90 -30.60 5.70
N VAL A 534 -30.21 -29.45 5.75
CA VAL A 534 -30.70 -28.22 5.11
C VAL A 534 -30.99 -28.46 3.62
N THR A 535 -30.07 -29.13 2.93
CA THR A 535 -30.23 -29.41 1.49
C THR A 535 -31.43 -30.34 1.25
N ALA A 536 -31.67 -31.31 2.14
CA ALA A 536 -32.85 -32.19 2.07
C ALA A 536 -34.16 -31.41 2.26
N ILE A 537 -34.25 -30.55 3.28
CA ILE A 537 -35.44 -29.71 3.56
C ILE A 537 -35.75 -28.80 2.35
N VAL A 538 -34.72 -28.13 1.83
CA VAL A 538 -34.85 -27.20 0.73
C VAL A 538 -35.24 -27.91 -0.58
N LYS A 539 -34.74 -29.14 -0.81
CA LYS A 539 -35.10 -29.96 -1.99
C LYS A 539 -36.54 -30.49 -1.96
N GLN A 540 -37.15 -30.63 -0.78
CA GLN A 540 -38.57 -30.96 -0.63
C GLN A 540 -39.50 -29.80 -1.02
N ARG A 541 -38.96 -28.63 -1.43
CA ARG A 541 -39.74 -27.45 -1.89
C ARG A 541 -40.67 -26.85 -0.83
N LEU A 542 -40.42 -27.14 0.45
CA LEU A 542 -41.24 -26.68 1.58
C LEU A 542 -41.04 -25.21 1.95
N ILE A 543 -39.92 -24.61 1.51
CA ILE A 543 -39.53 -23.24 1.88
C ILE A 543 -39.84 -22.30 0.73
N LYS A 544 -40.70 -21.32 1.01
CA LYS A 544 -41.04 -20.22 0.10
C LYS A 544 -40.45 -18.92 0.64
N ILE A 545 -39.79 -18.16 -0.23
CA ILE A 545 -39.33 -16.80 0.05
C ILE A 545 -40.05 -15.85 -0.89
N ASP A 546 -40.74 -14.87 -0.32
CA ASP A 546 -41.66 -13.98 -1.03
C ASP A 546 -42.61 -14.74 -1.97
N GLY A 547 -43.28 -15.77 -1.44
CA GLY A 547 -44.25 -16.60 -2.18
C GLY A 547 -43.62 -17.58 -3.20
N LYS A 548 -42.33 -17.46 -3.51
CA LYS A 548 -41.65 -18.33 -4.49
C LYS A 548 -40.85 -19.42 -3.79
N VAL A 549 -41.02 -20.67 -4.23
CA VAL A 549 -40.22 -21.80 -3.77
C VAL A 549 -38.75 -21.57 -4.11
N ARG A 550 -37.86 -21.68 -3.13
CA ARG A 550 -36.41 -21.56 -3.31
C ARG A 550 -35.72 -22.87 -2.94
N THR A 551 -35.02 -23.46 -3.90
CA THR A 551 -34.28 -24.72 -3.76
C THR A 551 -32.77 -24.53 -3.50
N ASP A 552 -32.28 -23.29 -3.49
CA ASP A 552 -30.87 -22.98 -3.22
C ASP A 552 -30.63 -22.83 -1.71
N PRO A 553 -29.82 -23.70 -1.07
CA PRO A 553 -29.53 -23.60 0.37
C PRO A 553 -28.71 -22.35 0.73
N THR A 554 -28.04 -21.73 -0.25
CA THR A 554 -27.24 -20.51 -0.10
C THR A 554 -27.93 -19.25 -0.63
N PHE A 555 -29.24 -19.30 -0.84
CA PHE A 555 -30.01 -18.14 -1.28
C PHE A 555 -29.90 -16.98 -0.28
N PRO A 556 -29.60 -15.75 -0.73
CA PRO A 556 -29.44 -14.58 0.13
C PRO A 556 -30.79 -13.95 0.49
N ALA A 557 -31.42 -14.41 1.57
CA ALA A 557 -32.59 -13.74 2.14
C ALA A 557 -32.14 -12.49 2.92
N GLY A 558 -32.78 -11.35 2.74
CA GLY A 558 -32.33 -10.07 3.31
C GLY A 558 -33.38 -9.36 4.15
N PHE A 559 -33.14 -8.08 4.37
CA PHE A 559 -34.04 -7.22 5.14
C PHE A 559 -35.43 -7.13 4.47
N MET A 560 -36.50 -7.28 5.26
CA MET A 560 -37.92 -7.25 4.85
C MET A 560 -38.41 -8.39 3.96
N ASP A 561 -37.58 -9.39 3.66
CA ASP A 561 -38.05 -10.59 3.00
C ASP A 561 -38.95 -11.42 3.93
N VAL A 562 -39.97 -12.03 3.32
CA VAL A 562 -40.92 -12.92 4.01
C VAL A 562 -40.57 -14.37 3.67
N ILE A 563 -40.35 -15.19 4.69
CA ILE A 563 -40.06 -16.62 4.58
C ILE A 563 -41.24 -17.38 5.15
N SER A 564 -41.89 -18.21 4.32
CA SER A 564 -43.00 -19.07 4.73
C SER A 564 -42.63 -20.54 4.65
N ILE A 565 -43.06 -21.31 5.65
CA ILE A 565 -42.88 -22.76 5.72
C ILE A 565 -44.27 -23.39 5.76
N GLU A 566 -44.66 -24.05 4.66
CA GLU A 566 -46.04 -24.51 4.49
C GLU A 566 -46.42 -25.61 5.48
N LYS A 567 -45.49 -26.53 5.76
CA LYS A 567 -45.74 -27.69 6.62
C LYS A 567 -46.02 -27.29 8.09
N SER A 568 -45.40 -26.21 8.57
CA SER A 568 -45.62 -25.71 9.93
C SER A 568 -46.61 -24.57 10.01
N GLY A 569 -47.04 -24.00 8.87
CA GLY A 569 -47.89 -22.80 8.83
C GLY A 569 -47.23 -21.55 9.41
N GLU A 570 -45.91 -21.56 9.66
CA GLU A 570 -45.20 -20.44 10.27
C GLU A 570 -44.67 -19.49 9.18
N HIS A 571 -44.89 -18.18 9.39
CA HIS A 571 -44.39 -17.10 8.55
C HIS A 571 -43.39 -16.24 9.33
N PHE A 572 -42.30 -15.89 8.66
CA PHE A 572 -41.21 -15.12 9.25
C PHE A 572 -40.87 -13.90 8.40
N ARG A 573 -40.64 -12.77 9.05
CA ARG A 573 -40.07 -11.56 8.44
C ARG A 573 -38.65 -11.37 8.94
N LEU A 574 -37.71 -11.15 8.03
CA LEU A 574 -36.33 -10.84 8.38
C LEU A 574 -36.16 -9.36 8.72
N LEU A 575 -35.87 -9.09 10.00
CA LEU A 575 -35.63 -7.73 10.52
C LEU A 575 -34.27 -7.65 11.20
N TYR A 576 -33.83 -6.42 11.48
CA TYR A 576 -32.67 -6.18 12.32
C TYR A 576 -33.07 -6.02 13.78
N ASP A 577 -32.34 -6.69 14.65
CA ASP A 577 -32.31 -6.42 16.08
C ASP A 577 -31.41 -5.20 16.36
N VAL A 578 -31.61 -4.55 17.51
CA VAL A 578 -30.92 -3.32 17.94
C VAL A 578 -29.40 -3.51 18.13
N LYS A 579 -28.97 -4.77 18.23
CA LYS A 579 -27.56 -5.19 18.24
C LYS A 579 -26.95 -5.33 16.84
N GLY A 580 -27.71 -5.06 15.78
CA GLY A 580 -27.26 -5.18 14.39
C GLY A 580 -27.20 -6.63 13.90
N ARG A 581 -28.15 -7.47 14.33
CA ARG A 581 -28.20 -8.91 14.02
C ARG A 581 -29.50 -9.19 13.28
N PHE A 582 -29.52 -10.15 12.37
CA PHE A 582 -30.78 -10.61 11.80
C PHE A 582 -31.58 -11.36 12.87
N THR A 583 -32.77 -10.84 13.15
CA THR A 583 -33.77 -11.50 13.99
C THR A 583 -34.85 -12.11 13.12
N ILE A 584 -35.29 -13.31 13.51
CA ILE A 584 -36.38 -14.00 12.86
C ILE A 584 -37.64 -13.58 13.60
N HIS A 585 -38.41 -12.68 13.00
CA HIS A 585 -39.66 -12.21 13.58
C HIS A 585 -40.80 -13.06 13.05
N ARG A 586 -41.55 -13.73 13.93
CA ARG A 586 -42.76 -14.46 13.56
C ARG A 586 -43.87 -13.45 13.25
N ILE A 587 -44.58 -13.64 12.14
CA ILE A 587 -45.65 -12.75 11.67
C ILE A 587 -46.94 -13.53 11.42
N THR A 588 -48.06 -12.81 11.37
CA THR A 588 -49.36 -13.37 10.98
C THR A 588 -49.40 -13.66 9.47
N PRO A 589 -50.27 -14.59 9.01
CA PRO A 589 -50.43 -14.87 7.59
C PRO A 589 -50.88 -13.64 6.79
N GLU A 590 -51.72 -12.77 7.37
CA GLU A 590 -52.14 -11.50 6.75
C GLU A 590 -50.96 -10.56 6.48
N GLU A 591 -50.04 -10.41 7.44
CA GLU A 591 -48.84 -9.59 7.26
C GLU A 591 -47.84 -10.22 6.28
N ALA A 592 -47.91 -11.54 6.09
CA ALA A 592 -47.03 -12.28 5.18
C ALA A 592 -47.38 -12.07 3.70
N THR A 593 -48.58 -11.59 3.39
CA THR A 593 -49.02 -11.29 2.00
C THR A 593 -48.27 -10.12 1.38
N TYR A 594 -47.78 -9.17 2.19
CA TYR A 594 -47.11 -7.97 1.71
C TYR A 594 -45.72 -7.78 2.31
N LYS A 595 -44.90 -6.97 1.63
CA LYS A 595 -43.62 -6.49 2.16
C LYS A 595 -43.32 -5.06 1.74
N LEU A 596 -42.44 -4.40 2.49
CA LEU A 596 -42.03 -3.05 2.15
C LEU A 596 -40.77 -3.05 1.31
N LEU A 597 -40.74 -2.20 0.30
CA LEU A 597 -39.66 -2.06 -0.66
C LEU A 597 -39.21 -0.61 -0.74
N LYS A 598 -37.99 -0.33 -0.26
CA LYS A 598 -37.35 0.97 -0.52
C LYS A 598 -36.96 1.14 -1.99
N VAL A 599 -37.34 2.27 -2.57
CA VAL A 599 -36.98 2.69 -3.93
C VAL A 599 -35.54 3.21 -3.95
N ARG A 600 -34.72 2.65 -4.83
CA ARG A 600 -33.33 3.06 -5.05
C ARG A 600 -33.14 3.97 -6.25
N LYS A 601 -33.92 3.74 -7.30
CA LYS A 601 -33.79 4.46 -8.56
C LYS A 601 -35.16 4.52 -9.23
N VAL A 602 -35.51 5.69 -9.73
CA VAL A 602 -36.62 5.90 -10.67
C VAL A 602 -35.98 6.16 -12.03
N ALA A 603 -36.45 5.50 -13.08
CA ALA A 603 -35.93 5.69 -14.44
C ALA A 603 -37.02 5.48 -15.49
N LEU A 604 -36.83 6.08 -16.66
CA LEU A 604 -37.64 5.78 -17.84
C LEU A 604 -36.96 4.64 -18.63
N GLY A 605 -37.74 3.63 -18.99
CA GLY A 605 -37.30 2.51 -19.81
C GLY A 605 -37.51 2.77 -21.30
N ALA A 606 -37.34 1.72 -22.10
CA ALA A 606 -37.69 1.78 -23.52
C ALA A 606 -39.16 2.20 -23.70
N ARG A 607 -39.44 2.98 -24.75
CA ARG A 607 -40.77 3.55 -25.04
C ARG A 607 -41.31 4.50 -23.95
N GLY A 608 -40.43 5.11 -23.15
CA GLY A 608 -40.82 6.09 -22.14
C GLY A 608 -41.54 5.49 -20.93
N VAL A 609 -41.51 4.17 -20.74
CA VAL A 609 -42.22 3.50 -19.63
C VAL A 609 -41.50 3.77 -18.29
N PRO A 610 -42.12 4.45 -17.32
CA PRO A 610 -41.51 4.66 -16.01
C PRO A 610 -41.38 3.34 -15.25
N HIS A 611 -40.23 3.13 -14.62
CA HIS A 611 -39.99 1.99 -13.74
C HIS A 611 -39.16 2.40 -12.54
N ILE A 612 -39.43 1.74 -11.41
CA ILE A 612 -38.63 1.85 -10.20
C ILE A 612 -37.80 0.59 -9.97
N VAL A 613 -36.61 0.78 -9.42
CA VAL A 613 -35.74 -0.29 -8.94
C VAL A 613 -35.70 -0.23 -7.42
N THR A 614 -36.02 -1.35 -6.78
CA THR A 614 -36.09 -1.47 -5.32
C THR A 614 -34.77 -1.98 -4.73
N HIS A 615 -34.67 -1.93 -3.40
CA HIS A 615 -33.46 -2.36 -2.68
C HIS A 615 -33.15 -3.87 -2.80
N ASP A 616 -34.18 -4.70 -3.00
CA ASP A 616 -34.10 -6.15 -3.26
C ASP A 616 -33.93 -6.49 -4.76
N GLY A 617 -33.71 -5.48 -5.61
CA GLY A 617 -33.44 -5.68 -7.03
C GLY A 617 -34.66 -5.99 -7.89
N ARG A 618 -35.89 -5.86 -7.37
CA ARG A 618 -37.10 -5.91 -8.20
C ARG A 618 -37.21 -4.64 -9.06
N THR A 619 -37.80 -4.80 -10.23
CA THR A 619 -38.16 -3.69 -11.12
C THR A 619 -39.66 -3.68 -11.31
N ILE A 620 -40.31 -2.58 -10.91
CA ILE A 620 -41.76 -2.43 -11.01
C ILE A 620 -42.05 -1.34 -12.05
N ARG A 621 -42.90 -1.66 -13.03
CA ARG A 621 -43.29 -0.75 -14.11
C ARG A 621 -44.56 0.00 -13.76
N TYR A 622 -44.74 1.17 -14.36
CA TYR A 622 -45.88 2.05 -14.12
C TYR A 622 -46.11 2.37 -12.62
N PRO A 623 -45.07 2.82 -11.89
CA PRO A 623 -45.26 3.35 -10.54
C PRO A 623 -46.06 4.66 -10.59
N ASP A 624 -46.70 5.01 -9.49
CA ASP A 624 -47.31 6.33 -9.30
C ASP A 624 -46.24 7.44 -9.46
N PRO A 625 -46.51 8.51 -10.23
CA PRO A 625 -45.59 9.65 -10.40
C PRO A 625 -45.12 10.31 -9.10
N LEU A 626 -45.87 10.17 -8.00
CA LEU A 626 -45.53 10.72 -6.70
C LEU A 626 -44.39 9.97 -5.99
N ILE A 627 -44.02 8.77 -6.47
CA ILE A 627 -42.99 7.92 -5.87
C ILE A 627 -41.59 8.39 -6.29
N HIS A 628 -40.80 8.80 -5.32
CA HIS A 628 -39.43 9.28 -5.52
C HIS A 628 -38.38 8.33 -4.92
N VAL A 629 -37.10 8.68 -5.15
CA VAL A 629 -35.97 7.90 -4.63
C VAL A 629 -35.90 8.04 -3.10
N ASN A 630 -35.70 6.91 -2.42
CA ASN A 630 -35.71 6.70 -0.96
C ASN A 630 -37.07 6.52 -0.30
N ASP A 631 -38.16 6.67 -1.03
CA ASP A 631 -39.50 6.33 -0.57
C ASP A 631 -39.63 4.81 -0.40
N THR A 632 -40.65 4.39 0.34
CA THR A 632 -40.92 2.97 0.58
C THR A 632 -42.30 2.59 0.11
N VAL A 633 -42.37 1.51 -0.63
CA VAL A 633 -43.58 1.04 -1.29
C VAL A 633 -44.05 -0.24 -0.61
N LYS A 634 -45.34 -0.34 -0.29
CA LYS A 634 -46.00 -1.57 0.15
C LYS A 634 -46.33 -2.42 -1.07
N PHE A 635 -45.68 -3.56 -1.15
CA PHE A 635 -45.74 -4.47 -2.28
C PHE A 635 -46.50 -5.73 -1.88
N ASP A 636 -47.55 -6.05 -2.62
CA ASP A 636 -48.26 -7.31 -2.50
C ASP A 636 -47.48 -8.42 -3.24
N ILE A 637 -47.14 -9.47 -2.50
CA ILE A 637 -46.30 -10.57 -2.98
C ILE A 637 -47.08 -11.44 -3.98
N GLU A 638 -48.38 -11.60 -3.81
CA GLU A 638 -49.20 -12.48 -4.64
C GLU A 638 -49.53 -11.81 -5.97
N GLN A 639 -50.11 -10.61 -5.93
CA GLN A 639 -50.47 -9.87 -7.14
C GLN A 639 -49.27 -9.24 -7.85
N SER A 640 -48.13 -9.16 -7.17
CA SER A 640 -46.92 -8.48 -7.65
C SER A 640 -47.14 -7.02 -8.05
N LYS A 641 -48.03 -6.32 -7.33
CA LYS A 641 -48.40 -4.91 -7.54
C LYS A 641 -48.10 -4.07 -6.30
N ILE A 642 -48.07 -2.76 -6.51
CA ILE A 642 -47.95 -1.77 -5.44
C ILE A 642 -49.36 -1.54 -4.87
N VAL A 643 -49.49 -1.66 -3.55
CA VAL A 643 -50.75 -1.36 -2.84
C VAL A 643 -50.76 0.09 -2.38
N ASP A 644 -49.66 0.53 -1.76
CA ASP A 644 -49.56 1.84 -1.13
C ASP A 644 -48.08 2.27 -1.05
N PHE A 645 -47.79 3.54 -0.77
CA PHE A 645 -46.42 4.04 -0.62
C PHE A 645 -46.31 5.13 0.47
N VAL A 646 -45.15 5.20 1.13
CA VAL A 646 -44.81 6.24 2.11
C VAL A 646 -43.68 7.09 1.56
N LYS A 647 -43.88 8.42 1.59
CA LYS A 647 -42.85 9.40 1.24
C LYS A 647 -41.76 9.50 2.30
N PHE A 648 -40.53 9.74 1.85
CA PHE A 648 -39.39 10.00 2.71
C PHE A 648 -39.37 11.46 3.20
N ASP A 649 -40.26 11.77 4.15
CA ASP A 649 -40.42 13.09 4.76
C ASP A 649 -40.24 13.06 6.28
N THR A 650 -40.07 14.26 6.87
CA THR A 650 -39.97 14.44 8.32
C THR A 650 -41.26 14.01 9.01
N GLY A 651 -41.15 13.38 10.17
CA GLY A 651 -42.31 12.88 10.93
C GLY A 651 -42.64 11.41 10.68
N ASN A 652 -42.06 10.77 9.65
CA ASN A 652 -42.26 9.35 9.39
C ASN A 652 -41.31 8.46 10.19
N ILE A 653 -41.80 7.28 10.57
CA ILE A 653 -41.04 6.28 11.32
C ILE A 653 -40.11 5.50 10.38
N VAL A 654 -38.87 5.35 10.81
CA VAL A 654 -37.79 4.69 10.08
C VAL A 654 -37.12 3.61 10.91
N MET A 655 -36.58 2.62 10.23
CA MET A 655 -35.62 1.66 10.76
C MET A 655 -34.26 1.84 10.08
N ILE A 656 -33.20 1.73 10.86
CA ILE A 656 -31.83 1.82 10.37
C ILE A 656 -31.34 0.45 9.89
N THR A 657 -30.92 0.36 8.63
CA THR A 657 -30.48 -0.88 7.99
C THR A 657 -28.97 -1.09 8.00
N GLY A 658 -28.18 -0.06 8.37
CA GLY A 658 -26.72 -0.14 8.32
C GLY A 658 -25.98 0.85 9.20
N GLY A 659 -24.71 0.57 9.48
CA GLY A 659 -23.84 1.40 10.31
C GLY A 659 -23.94 1.09 11.81
N ARG A 660 -23.50 2.03 12.67
CA ARG A 660 -23.42 1.81 14.13
C ARG A 660 -24.79 1.74 14.82
N ASN A 661 -25.78 2.41 14.22
CA ASN A 661 -27.15 2.53 14.71
C ASN A 661 -28.11 1.50 14.09
N MET A 662 -27.59 0.46 13.42
CA MET A 662 -28.38 -0.58 12.76
C MET A 662 -29.36 -1.28 13.72
N GLY A 663 -30.60 -1.48 13.25
CA GLY A 663 -31.70 -2.07 14.02
C GLY A 663 -32.41 -1.11 14.98
N ARG A 664 -32.01 0.17 15.04
CA ARG A 664 -32.77 1.20 15.75
C ARG A 664 -33.97 1.65 14.93
N ALA A 665 -35.06 2.00 15.61
CA ALA A 665 -36.25 2.56 14.99
C ALA A 665 -36.68 3.86 15.69
N GLY A 666 -37.00 4.88 14.90
CA GLY A 666 -37.36 6.20 15.41
C GLY A 666 -37.97 7.07 14.30
N VAL A 667 -38.37 8.28 14.66
CA VAL A 667 -39.00 9.24 13.74
C VAL A 667 -37.95 10.18 13.14
N ILE A 668 -38.07 10.48 11.85
CA ILE A 668 -37.20 11.48 11.20
C ILE A 668 -37.54 12.86 11.74
N THR A 669 -36.56 13.58 12.30
CA THR A 669 -36.75 14.97 12.75
C THR A 669 -36.31 15.96 11.69
N HIS A 670 -35.09 15.82 11.19
CA HIS A 670 -34.48 16.77 10.27
C HIS A 670 -33.56 16.07 9.27
N ARG A 671 -33.51 16.61 8.03
CA ARG A 671 -32.62 16.14 6.97
C ARG A 671 -31.66 17.26 6.57
N GLU A 672 -30.37 17.02 6.77
CA GLU A 672 -29.29 17.86 6.28
C GLU A 672 -28.88 17.44 4.87
N LYS A 673 -29.05 18.35 3.92
CA LYS A 673 -28.61 18.16 2.54
C LYS A 673 -27.19 18.69 2.38
N HIS A 674 -26.30 17.84 1.87
CA HIS A 674 -24.92 18.23 1.58
C HIS A 674 -24.68 18.11 0.08
N ILE A 675 -24.55 19.26 -0.60
CA ILE A 675 -24.30 19.29 -2.05
C ILE A 675 -22.94 18.64 -2.35
N GLY A 676 -22.94 17.61 -3.19
CA GLY A 676 -21.75 16.81 -3.51
C GLY A 676 -21.31 15.83 -2.41
N GLY A 677 -21.94 15.88 -1.24
CA GLY A 677 -21.67 15.03 -0.09
C GLY A 677 -22.71 13.94 0.14
N PHE A 678 -22.65 13.31 1.32
CA PHE A 678 -23.69 12.38 1.77
C PHE A 678 -24.68 13.12 2.64
N ASP A 679 -25.96 13.09 2.27
CA ASP A 679 -27.04 13.61 3.11
C ASP A 679 -27.10 12.87 4.45
N ILE A 680 -27.24 13.64 5.51
CA ILE A 680 -27.33 13.19 6.90
C ILE A 680 -28.77 13.41 7.37
N VAL A 681 -29.29 12.45 8.10
CA VAL A 681 -30.67 12.49 8.59
C VAL A 681 -30.63 12.23 10.08
N HIS A 682 -31.28 13.11 10.81
CA HIS A 682 -31.46 13.03 12.25
C HIS A 682 -32.74 12.28 12.56
N VAL A 683 -32.62 11.31 13.45
CA VAL A 683 -33.70 10.42 13.87
C VAL A 683 -33.80 10.48 15.39
N LYS A 684 -35.04 10.51 15.88
CA LYS A 684 -35.38 10.55 17.30
C LYS A 684 -36.12 9.26 17.67
N ASP A 685 -35.57 8.49 18.60
CA ASP A 685 -36.22 7.29 19.13
C ASP A 685 -37.40 7.64 20.05
N SER A 686 -38.22 6.67 20.44
CA SER A 686 -39.34 6.90 21.37
C SER A 686 -38.94 7.25 22.81
N LEU A 687 -37.65 7.14 23.16
CA LEU A 687 -37.08 7.61 24.43
C LEU A 687 -36.46 9.01 24.28
N ASP A 688 -36.85 9.75 23.25
CA ASP A 688 -36.33 11.06 22.86
C ASP A 688 -34.82 11.14 22.60
N ARG A 689 -34.15 9.99 22.48
CA ARG A 689 -32.72 9.90 22.13
C ARG A 689 -32.53 10.19 20.65
N THR A 690 -31.77 11.23 20.33
CA THR A 690 -31.46 11.63 18.96
C THR A 690 -30.15 10.99 18.48
N PHE A 691 -30.11 10.64 17.19
CA PHE A 691 -28.89 10.18 16.52
C PHE A 691 -28.98 10.43 15.02
N ALA A 692 -27.82 10.47 14.36
CA ALA A 692 -27.73 10.73 12.92
C ALA A 692 -27.27 9.50 12.14
N THR A 693 -27.76 9.37 10.91
CA THR A 693 -27.29 8.36 9.95
C THR A 693 -27.30 8.91 8.52
N ARG A 694 -26.60 8.22 7.60
CA ARG A 694 -26.66 8.54 6.17
C ARG A 694 -28.01 8.12 5.59
N ILE A 695 -28.51 8.87 4.62
CA ILE A 695 -29.77 8.56 3.91
C ILE A 695 -29.82 7.14 3.31
N SER A 696 -28.67 6.58 2.93
CA SER A 696 -28.58 5.21 2.39
C SER A 696 -28.98 4.13 3.38
N ASN A 697 -28.78 4.39 4.69
CA ASN A 697 -28.99 3.42 5.76
C ASN A 697 -30.37 3.55 6.41
N ILE A 698 -31.21 4.46 5.90
CA ILE A 698 -32.55 4.69 6.43
C ILE A 698 -33.55 3.94 5.59
N PHE A 699 -34.53 3.35 6.26
CA PHE A 699 -35.65 2.68 5.62
C PHE A 699 -36.93 3.12 6.31
N VAL A 700 -37.86 3.76 5.57
CA VAL A 700 -39.15 4.18 6.12
C VAL A 700 -40.03 2.94 6.30
N ILE A 701 -40.62 2.78 7.48
CA ILE A 701 -41.40 1.58 7.81
C ILE A 701 -42.88 1.87 8.00
N GLY A 702 -43.28 3.14 8.01
CA GLY A 702 -44.68 3.55 8.15
C GLY A 702 -44.83 5.07 8.15
N GLU A 703 -46.08 5.49 8.16
CA GLU A 703 -46.48 6.89 8.19
C GLU A 703 -46.63 7.38 9.63
N GLY A 704 -46.10 8.57 9.92
CA GLY A 704 -46.09 9.10 11.28
C GLY A 704 -45.37 8.18 12.27
N ILE A 705 -46.02 7.89 13.40
CA ILE A 705 -45.47 7.03 14.47
C ILE A 705 -45.86 5.55 14.25
N LYS A 706 -46.85 5.26 13.41
CA LYS A 706 -47.41 3.91 13.26
C LYS A 706 -46.63 3.11 12.19
N PRO A 707 -45.89 2.06 12.55
CA PRO A 707 -45.23 1.21 11.58
C PRO A 707 -46.26 0.36 10.81
N TRP A 708 -46.01 0.13 9.52
CA TRP A 708 -46.80 -0.79 8.70
C TRP A 708 -46.44 -2.26 8.92
N VAL A 709 -45.31 -2.54 9.58
CA VAL A 709 -44.86 -3.90 9.89
C VAL A 709 -44.73 -4.11 11.40
N SER A 710 -44.90 -5.34 11.83
CA SER A 710 -44.65 -5.71 13.23
C SER A 710 -43.16 -5.58 13.56
N LEU A 711 -42.87 -4.94 14.70
CA LEU A 711 -41.50 -4.68 15.15
C LEU A 711 -41.01 -5.79 16.09
N PRO A 712 -39.71 -6.13 16.04
CA PRO A 712 -39.14 -7.14 16.92
C PRO A 712 -39.12 -6.69 18.39
N LYS A 713 -38.86 -7.64 19.29
CA LYS A 713 -38.76 -7.40 20.73
C LYS A 713 -37.88 -6.19 21.04
N GLY A 714 -38.43 -5.23 21.77
CA GLY A 714 -37.75 -3.96 22.09
C GLY A 714 -38.05 -2.81 21.12
N LYS A 715 -38.89 -3.01 20.09
CA LYS A 715 -39.40 -1.97 19.17
C LYS A 715 -38.30 -1.07 18.55
N GLY A 716 -37.08 -1.60 18.40
CA GLY A 716 -35.94 -0.84 17.88
C GLY A 716 -35.28 0.13 18.89
N LEU A 717 -35.59 0.04 20.19
CA LEU A 717 -34.99 0.89 21.21
C LEU A 717 -33.65 0.37 21.68
N LYS A 718 -32.61 1.20 21.54
CA LYS A 718 -31.27 0.88 22.00
C LYS A 718 -31.05 1.41 23.41
N LEU A 719 -31.14 0.50 24.36
CA LEU A 719 -30.79 0.75 25.75
C LEU A 719 -29.28 0.95 25.89
N THR A 720 -28.88 1.69 26.92
CA THR A 720 -27.48 1.83 27.29
C THR A 720 -26.94 0.53 27.87
N ILE A 721 -25.61 0.39 27.94
CA ILE A 721 -24.98 -0.84 28.46
C ILE A 721 -25.38 -1.06 29.93
N SER A 722 -25.47 0.03 30.71
CA SER A 722 -25.92 -0.01 32.11
C SER A 722 -27.38 -0.44 32.22
N GLU A 723 -28.27 0.14 31.41
CA GLU A 723 -29.70 -0.25 31.37
C GLU A 723 -29.88 -1.73 30.99
N GLU A 724 -29.16 -2.22 29.98
CA GLU A 724 -29.21 -3.64 29.60
C GLU A 724 -28.73 -4.55 30.75
N ARG A 725 -27.65 -4.16 31.45
CA ARG A 725 -27.11 -4.90 32.60
C ARG A 725 -28.12 -4.98 33.74
N ASP A 726 -28.75 -3.87 34.06
CA ASP A 726 -29.66 -3.78 35.21
C ASP A 726 -30.96 -4.54 34.94
N ILE A 727 -31.49 -4.47 33.71
CA ILE A 727 -32.63 -5.31 33.28
C ILE A 727 -32.26 -6.80 33.33
N LYS A 728 -31.04 -7.15 32.90
CA LYS A 728 -30.58 -8.55 32.94
C LYS A 728 -30.47 -9.07 34.37
N ARG A 729 -29.95 -8.26 35.30
CA ARG A 729 -29.88 -8.61 36.74
C ARG A 729 -31.27 -8.78 37.34
N LYS A 730 -32.19 -7.84 37.07
CA LYS A 730 -33.58 -7.93 37.52
C LYS A 730 -34.27 -9.20 37.02
N ARG A 731 -34.07 -9.57 35.75
CA ARG A 731 -34.61 -10.84 35.21
C ARG A 731 -34.01 -12.06 35.89
N ALA A 732 -32.69 -12.08 36.09
CA ALA A 732 -32.03 -13.19 36.78
C ALA A 732 -32.51 -13.34 38.23
N GLN A 733 -32.81 -12.23 38.91
CA GLN A 733 -33.39 -12.23 40.27
C GLN A 733 -34.86 -12.64 40.31
N GLN A 734 -35.59 -12.56 39.19
CA GLN A 734 -36.99 -13.01 39.08
C GLN A 734 -37.09 -14.47 38.65
N GLU A 735 -36.05 -15.00 37.99
CA GLU A 735 -35.93 -16.40 37.59
C GLU A 735 -35.35 -17.28 38.72
N GLN A 736 -34.68 -16.66 39.70
CA GLN A 736 -34.30 -17.24 41.00
C GLN A 736 -35.46 -17.09 41.98
#